data_AF-A0A7D3VNI6-F1
#
_entry.id   AF-A0A7D3VNI6-F1
#
_cell.length_a   1.000
_cell.length_b   1.000
_cell.length_c   1.000
_cell.angle_alpha   90.00
_cell.angle_beta   90.00
_cell.angle_gamma   90.00
#
_symmetry.space_group_name_H-M   'P 1'
#
loop_
_entity.id
_entity.type
_entity.pdbx_description
1 polymer ?
#
loop_
_entity_poly.entity_id
_entity_poly.type
_entity_poly.pdbx_seq_one_letter_code
_entity_poly.pdbx_strand_id
1 'polypeptide(L)'
;MAVAAVLVLGIAQVAQAHIERPSYWPSPGPDCSVSPCAGGKVPTPRSLASAVQTVKGSTTRVVCQPDSLKRLDASIKRALKSGYDIRPHDHRTLGAAQARDLKRINRALFDRCRYSEIQPAVTDSRNNDRVVVLPGVYTEPTARKKPTHDPACDQYKLSTGAYSYLGEYNCQNDANLIAVLGRTPGPGKDPDPPLVDRHGIPNRGSCLRCNLQLEGSGVSADDVVVDAGDPSSGNGGPRNSVKDVGIRADRADGFVLRNLTVRHADEHDIYVLESNGYLLDSFKTFYAGEYGVLTFVEDHGVIQNCEAAGNGDSGLYPGAGAKTSAGRDEKVYPTARYSQQIRYCDSHHNTSGYSGTDGSATWVHHNNFYGNALGFTTDVFTAAGHPGFPQQGDLIEKNDFYSNNFNPYVADSDVVPTVPVPVGSGMWIAGGDDNVVRNNAFRDNRRRGAMLFAVPDAFVCADQPLTGCDPLKLSTSHRNQFYGNKMTGNGVDFWWDAFPGNSGNCWYSNGKVTSSPSNLPDCLNGKAPFLSIGFGNLGNEFELLTCMANLKPGGPCPWFTTPAATAPAASRTVPAGDHDHPATSELDDAMLAAMTCHSWHEMTTGQRDHMLANMAVFMGGQIDHPGARGTTLTNQKATSVLNNACGLSFAGPFKLYKLYARAAAFPLQLP
;
A
#
# COMPACT_ATOMS: atom_id res chain seq x y z
N MET A 1 20.63 25.66 56.13
CA MET A 1 19.49 25.68 55.20
C MET A 1 20.07 26.14 53.86
N ALA A 2 20.56 25.27 52.96
CA ALA A 2 19.84 24.27 52.15
C ALA A 2 18.74 24.92 51.29
N VAL A 3 18.59 24.74 49.98
CA VAL A 3 19.28 24.01 48.89
C VAL A 3 18.51 24.49 47.63
N ALA A 4 19.18 25.18 46.71
CA ALA A 4 19.56 24.73 45.36
C ALA A 4 18.55 25.11 44.26
N ALA A 5 19.04 26.00 43.39
CA ALA A 5 18.53 26.21 42.05
C ALA A 5 18.98 25.03 41.17
N VAL A 6 18.03 24.36 40.53
CA VAL A 6 18.28 23.40 39.46
C VAL A 6 17.64 23.94 38.19
N LEU A 7 18.48 24.29 37.22
CA LEU A 7 18.12 24.40 35.81
C LEU A 7 17.41 23.11 35.39
N VAL A 8 16.18 23.21 34.92
CA VAL A 8 15.60 22.20 34.02
C VAL A 8 15.66 22.78 32.61
N LEU A 9 16.83 22.67 32.00
CA LEU A 9 16.95 22.46 30.56
C LEU A 9 16.43 21.03 30.31
N GLY A 10 15.13 20.91 30.11
CA GLY A 10 14.49 19.67 29.68
C GLY A 10 14.44 19.66 28.16
N ILE A 11 15.18 18.75 27.57
CA ILE A 11 15.29 18.52 26.13
C ILE A 11 13.92 18.01 25.66
N ALA A 12 13.24 18.77 24.80
CA ALA A 12 12.07 18.31 24.07
C ALA A 12 12.55 17.20 23.12
N GLN A 13 12.22 15.95 23.43
CA GLN A 13 12.51 14.80 22.59
C GLN A 13 11.30 14.58 21.69
N VAL A 14 11.52 14.79 20.40
CA VAL A 14 10.53 14.69 19.34
C VAL A 14 10.54 13.22 18.87
N ALA A 15 9.40 12.54 18.77
CA ALA A 15 9.29 11.12 18.39
C ALA A 15 8.31 10.96 17.21
N GLN A 16 8.63 10.10 16.23
CA GLN A 16 8.49 10.50 14.82
C GLN A 16 8.28 9.35 13.80
N ALA A 17 7.03 8.93 13.51
CA ALA A 17 6.73 7.88 12.51
C ALA A 17 6.60 8.34 11.03
N HIS A 18 6.60 7.37 10.10
CA HIS A 18 6.77 7.55 8.65
C HIS A 18 5.50 8.06 7.94
N ILE A 19 5.46 9.38 7.71
CA ILE A 19 4.53 10.01 6.79
C ILE A 19 5.10 9.91 5.36
N GLU A 20 4.28 9.57 4.36
CA GLU A 20 4.71 9.63 2.96
C GLU A 20 5.17 11.05 2.63
N ARG A 21 6.42 11.18 2.17
CA ARG A 21 6.91 12.49 1.75
C ARG A 21 6.14 12.96 0.52
N PRO A 22 5.95 14.27 0.34
CA PRO A 22 5.52 14.79 -0.95
C PRO A 22 6.43 14.26 -2.06
N SER A 23 5.83 13.51 -2.98
CA SER A 23 6.58 12.71 -3.95
C SER A 23 6.23 13.10 -5.38
N TYR A 24 7.07 12.66 -6.32
CA TYR A 24 7.04 13.07 -7.72
C TYR A 24 7.12 11.84 -8.64
N TRP A 25 6.33 11.85 -9.71
CA TRP A 25 6.48 10.83 -10.74
C TRP A 25 7.86 10.95 -11.38
N PRO A 26 8.60 9.85 -11.55
CA PRO A 26 9.86 9.89 -12.25
C PRO A 26 9.65 10.23 -13.73
N SER A 27 10.68 10.79 -14.36
CA SER A 27 10.64 11.00 -15.81
C SER A 27 10.45 9.64 -16.53
N PRO A 28 9.57 9.53 -17.53
CA PRO A 28 9.22 8.25 -18.15
C PRO A 28 10.36 7.64 -18.97
N GLY A 29 11.30 8.45 -19.47
CA GLY A 29 12.45 7.97 -20.23
C GLY A 29 13.51 7.27 -19.38
N PRO A 30 14.34 6.39 -19.99
CA PRO A 30 15.42 5.73 -19.27
C PRO A 30 16.56 6.71 -18.91
N ASP A 31 17.24 6.46 -17.80
CA ASP A 31 18.50 7.11 -17.43
C ASP A 31 19.68 6.33 -18.01
N CYS A 32 20.28 6.86 -19.08
CA CYS A 32 21.43 6.28 -19.75
C CYS A 32 22.78 6.84 -19.29
N SER A 33 22.83 7.56 -18.16
CA SER A 33 24.11 7.90 -17.50
C SER A 33 24.79 6.66 -16.90
N VAL A 34 24.05 5.56 -16.77
CA VAL A 34 24.52 4.23 -16.37
C VAL A 34 24.36 3.22 -17.49
N SER A 35 25.15 2.14 -17.44
CA SER A 35 25.08 1.05 -18.41
C SER A 35 24.88 -0.29 -17.68
N PRO A 36 23.80 -1.05 -17.98
CA PRO A 36 22.70 -0.69 -18.89
C PRO A 36 21.90 0.53 -18.39
N CYS A 37 21.18 1.22 -19.29
CA CYS A 37 20.29 2.32 -18.90
C CYS A 37 19.25 1.83 -17.90
N ALA A 38 18.89 2.66 -16.93
CA ALA A 38 17.92 2.34 -15.88
C ALA A 38 16.54 2.92 -16.18
N GLY A 39 15.48 2.19 -15.83
CA GLY A 39 14.09 2.60 -16.03
C GLY A 39 13.63 2.68 -17.48
N GLY A 40 12.50 3.36 -17.70
CA GLY A 40 11.81 3.51 -18.98
C GLY A 40 11.12 2.25 -19.51
N LYS A 41 11.15 1.18 -18.72
CA LYS A 41 10.50 -0.11 -18.97
C LYS A 41 10.56 -0.97 -17.72
N VAL A 42 9.75 -2.02 -17.70
CA VAL A 42 9.85 -3.09 -16.70
C VAL A 42 11.23 -3.77 -16.82
N PRO A 43 12.01 -3.88 -15.73
CA PRO A 43 13.30 -4.55 -15.76
C PRO A 43 13.14 -6.06 -15.99
N THR A 44 14.15 -6.69 -16.61
CA THR A 44 14.19 -8.14 -16.82
C THR A 44 15.01 -8.81 -15.72
N PRO A 45 14.46 -9.80 -15.00
CA PRO A 45 15.20 -10.50 -13.97
C PRO A 45 16.29 -11.36 -14.61
N ARG A 46 17.49 -11.36 -14.02
CA ARG A 46 18.58 -12.26 -14.45
C ARG A 46 18.34 -13.65 -13.89
N SER A 47 18.82 -14.68 -14.60
CA SER A 47 18.74 -16.05 -14.09
C SER A 47 19.58 -16.22 -12.81
N LEU A 48 19.17 -17.10 -11.90
CA LEU A 48 20.00 -17.46 -10.74
C LEU A 48 21.32 -18.13 -11.17
N ALA A 49 21.35 -18.83 -12.30
CA ALA A 49 22.58 -19.45 -12.79
C ALA A 49 23.65 -18.42 -13.22
N SER A 50 23.25 -17.24 -13.72
CA SER A 50 24.23 -16.20 -14.10
C SER A 50 24.87 -15.52 -12.88
N ALA A 51 24.38 -15.75 -11.67
CA ALA A 51 24.94 -15.23 -10.42
C ALA A 51 26.40 -15.60 -10.18
N VAL A 52 26.73 -16.85 -10.57
CA VAL A 52 28.04 -17.45 -10.35
C VAL A 52 29.00 -17.12 -11.49
N GLN A 53 28.53 -16.40 -12.51
CA GLN A 53 29.36 -15.90 -13.59
C GLN A 53 29.88 -14.51 -13.26
N THR A 54 31.08 -14.19 -13.74
CA THR A 54 31.60 -12.82 -13.68
C THR A 54 31.02 -12.03 -14.84
N VAL A 55 30.27 -10.97 -14.55
CA VAL A 55 29.69 -10.09 -15.57
C VAL A 55 30.39 -8.73 -15.48
N LYS A 56 30.88 -8.22 -16.61
CA LYS A 56 31.52 -6.89 -16.63
C LYS A 56 30.51 -5.82 -16.20
N GLY A 57 30.90 -4.98 -15.24
CA GLY A 57 30.03 -3.90 -14.74
C GLY A 57 28.87 -4.38 -13.85
N SER A 58 28.99 -5.58 -13.26
CA SER A 58 28.07 -6.08 -12.24
C SER A 58 28.81 -6.98 -11.26
N THR A 59 28.60 -6.74 -9.97
CA THR A 59 29.09 -7.57 -8.87
C THR A 59 27.95 -8.35 -8.25
N THR A 60 28.13 -9.66 -8.07
CA THR A 60 27.21 -10.49 -7.28
C THR A 60 27.69 -10.51 -5.82
N ARG A 61 26.91 -9.97 -4.91
CA ARG A 61 27.11 -10.05 -3.46
C ARG A 61 26.25 -11.16 -2.90
N VAL A 62 26.87 -12.04 -2.12
CA VAL A 62 26.20 -13.22 -1.58
C VAL A 62 26.04 -13.12 -0.08
N VAL A 63 24.81 -13.25 0.36
CA VAL A 63 24.38 -13.26 1.76
C VAL A 63 24.01 -14.70 2.15
N CYS A 64 24.53 -15.20 3.26
CA CYS A 64 24.24 -16.56 3.72
C CYS A 64 24.27 -16.69 5.24
N GLN A 65 23.65 -17.75 5.74
CA GLN A 65 23.78 -18.22 7.11
C GLN A 65 24.60 -19.52 7.14
N PRO A 66 25.23 -19.88 8.28
CA PRO A 66 26.02 -21.11 8.38
C PRO A 66 25.25 -22.38 7.98
N ASP A 67 23.93 -22.41 8.16
CA ASP A 67 23.05 -23.54 7.85
C ASP A 67 22.30 -23.42 6.51
N SER A 68 22.58 -22.40 5.68
CA SER A 68 21.83 -22.14 4.45
C SER A 68 21.77 -23.33 3.49
N LEU A 69 22.89 -24.03 3.27
CA LEU A 69 22.90 -25.21 2.38
C LEU A 69 22.10 -26.38 2.95
N LYS A 70 22.03 -26.51 4.28
CA LYS A 70 21.20 -27.52 4.95
C LYS A 70 19.71 -27.21 4.75
N ARG A 71 19.32 -25.93 4.87
CA ARG A 71 17.95 -25.47 4.61
C ARG A 71 17.55 -25.71 3.15
N LEU A 72 18.45 -25.38 2.21
CA LEU A 72 18.26 -25.67 0.79
C LEU A 72 18.03 -27.16 0.53
N ASP A 73 18.88 -28.03 1.08
CA ASP A 73 18.77 -29.49 0.89
C ASP A 73 17.43 -30.02 1.43
N ALA A 74 16.95 -29.48 2.56
CA ALA A 74 15.64 -29.81 3.09
C ALA A 74 14.50 -29.33 2.17
N SER A 75 14.59 -28.10 1.64
CA SER A 75 13.62 -27.54 0.71
C SER A 75 13.54 -28.34 -0.60
N ILE A 76 14.70 -28.64 -1.21
CA ILE A 76 14.78 -29.48 -2.40
C ILE A 76 14.16 -30.86 -2.15
N LYS A 77 14.44 -31.49 -1.00
CA LYS A 77 13.87 -32.79 -0.65
C LYS A 77 12.35 -32.73 -0.54
N ARG A 78 11.79 -31.68 0.07
CA ARG A 78 10.33 -31.46 0.12
C ARG A 78 9.78 -31.26 -1.28
N ALA A 79 10.36 -30.35 -2.06
CA ALA A 79 9.91 -30.02 -3.40
C ALA A 79 9.96 -31.18 -4.41
N LEU A 80 10.97 -32.06 -4.31
CA LEU A 80 11.04 -33.30 -5.10
C LEU A 80 9.95 -34.31 -4.72
N LYS A 81 9.52 -34.32 -3.45
CA LYS A 81 8.52 -35.26 -2.95
C LYS A 81 7.09 -34.79 -3.22
N SER A 82 6.83 -33.51 -3.01
CA SER A 82 5.46 -32.97 -2.93
C SER A 82 5.26 -31.66 -3.67
N GLY A 83 6.25 -31.19 -4.45
CA GLY A 83 6.18 -29.86 -5.05
C GLY A 83 6.32 -28.73 -4.04
N TYR A 84 6.06 -27.51 -4.50
CA TYR A 84 6.17 -26.27 -3.75
C TYR A 84 5.18 -25.23 -4.30
N ASP A 85 4.76 -24.31 -3.45
CA ASP A 85 3.80 -23.27 -3.81
C ASP A 85 4.52 -21.95 -4.09
N ILE A 86 4.23 -21.35 -5.25
CA ILE A 86 4.57 -19.94 -5.49
C ILE A 86 3.60 -19.05 -4.70
N ARG A 87 2.34 -19.46 -4.70
CA ARG A 87 1.19 -18.84 -4.03
C ARG A 87 0.09 -19.90 -3.90
N PRO A 88 -0.96 -19.71 -3.08
CA PRO A 88 -1.97 -20.73 -2.79
C PRO A 88 -2.62 -21.37 -4.03
N HIS A 89 -2.78 -20.62 -5.11
CA HIS A 89 -3.38 -21.11 -6.36
C HIS A 89 -2.36 -21.50 -7.45
N ASP A 90 -1.07 -21.60 -7.12
CA ASP A 90 0.01 -22.01 -8.04
C ASP A 90 0.99 -22.97 -7.35
N HIS A 91 0.64 -24.25 -7.41
CA HIS A 91 1.47 -25.36 -6.97
C HIS A 91 2.32 -25.91 -8.11
N ARG A 92 3.63 -26.03 -7.90
CA ARG A 92 4.61 -26.45 -8.92
C ARG A 92 5.43 -27.65 -8.45
N THR A 93 5.95 -28.40 -9.41
CA THR A 93 6.85 -29.54 -9.15
C THR A 93 8.31 -29.19 -9.42
N LEU A 94 9.24 -29.76 -8.65
CA LEU A 94 10.68 -29.64 -8.91
C LEU A 94 11.22 -30.94 -9.52
N GLY A 95 11.85 -30.86 -10.70
CA GLY A 95 12.49 -32.00 -11.34
C GLY A 95 13.88 -32.32 -10.77
N ALA A 96 14.32 -33.58 -10.87
CA ALA A 96 15.62 -34.02 -10.36
C ALA A 96 16.82 -33.28 -10.99
N ALA A 97 16.73 -32.89 -12.27
CA ALA A 97 17.76 -32.09 -12.93
C ALA A 97 17.81 -30.66 -12.37
N GLN A 98 16.65 -30.00 -12.25
CA GLN A 98 16.54 -28.67 -11.65
C GLN A 98 17.06 -28.65 -10.21
N ALA A 99 16.73 -29.67 -9.42
CA ALA A 99 17.25 -29.84 -8.05
C ALA A 99 18.78 -29.94 -8.01
N ARG A 100 19.39 -30.74 -8.90
CA ARG A 100 20.86 -30.83 -9.00
C ARG A 100 21.50 -29.51 -9.39
N ASP A 101 20.90 -28.79 -10.35
CA ASP A 101 21.39 -27.49 -10.79
C ASP A 101 21.28 -26.44 -9.69
N LEU A 102 20.14 -26.36 -9.00
CA LEU A 102 19.90 -25.44 -7.90
C LEU A 102 20.91 -25.68 -6.76
N LYS A 103 21.16 -26.94 -6.41
CA LYS A 103 22.16 -27.32 -5.40
C LYS A 103 23.59 -26.95 -5.84
N ARG A 104 23.94 -27.18 -7.10
CA ARG A 104 25.26 -26.78 -7.66
C ARG A 104 25.45 -25.27 -7.59
N ILE A 105 24.47 -24.49 -8.03
CA ILE A 105 24.53 -23.03 -8.03
C ILE A 105 24.66 -22.50 -6.61
N ASN A 106 23.83 -22.96 -5.68
CA ASN A 106 23.87 -22.50 -4.29
C ASN A 106 25.18 -22.86 -3.57
N ARG A 107 25.79 -24.03 -3.84
CA ARG A 107 27.13 -24.35 -3.32
C ARG A 107 28.17 -23.34 -3.79
N ALA A 108 28.19 -23.05 -5.09
CA ALA A 108 29.10 -22.07 -5.67
C ALA A 108 28.85 -20.63 -5.16
N LEU A 109 27.60 -20.29 -4.83
CA LEU A 109 27.27 -19.03 -4.16
C LEU A 109 27.75 -19.01 -2.72
N PHE A 110 27.51 -20.09 -1.95
CA PHE A 110 27.95 -20.21 -0.57
C PHE A 110 29.46 -20.05 -0.41
N ASP A 111 30.26 -20.61 -1.33
CA ASP A 111 31.73 -20.43 -1.37
C ASP A 111 32.15 -18.96 -1.58
N ARG A 112 31.26 -18.14 -2.14
CA ARG A 112 31.43 -16.69 -2.38
C ARG A 112 30.72 -15.83 -1.34
N CYS A 113 30.11 -16.43 -0.33
CA CYS A 113 29.43 -15.69 0.72
C CYS A 113 30.42 -14.78 1.47
N ARG A 114 30.02 -13.51 1.60
CA ARG A 114 30.79 -12.47 2.30
C ARG A 114 29.95 -11.71 3.32
N TYR A 115 28.64 -11.89 3.30
CA TYR A 115 27.70 -11.16 4.14
C TYR A 115 26.82 -12.12 4.93
N SER A 116 26.56 -11.80 6.19
CA SER A 116 25.58 -12.48 7.05
C SER A 116 24.25 -11.73 7.16
N GLU A 117 24.21 -10.50 6.64
CA GLU A 117 23.08 -9.57 6.66
C GLU A 117 22.89 -9.00 5.25
N ILE A 118 21.65 -8.70 4.88
CA ILE A 118 21.28 -8.19 3.55
C ILE A 118 21.60 -6.71 3.42
N GLN A 119 21.33 -5.89 4.44
CA GLN A 119 21.56 -4.45 4.41
C GLN A 119 23.03 -4.11 4.08
N PRO A 120 24.07 -4.68 4.71
CA PRO A 120 25.46 -4.40 4.32
C PRO A 120 25.77 -4.78 2.86
N ALA A 121 25.20 -5.86 2.34
CA ALA A 121 25.36 -6.23 0.94
C ALA A 121 24.69 -5.22 0.00
N VAL A 122 23.50 -4.72 0.35
CA VAL A 122 22.84 -3.63 -0.37
C VAL A 122 23.68 -2.35 -0.32
N THR A 123 24.17 -1.96 0.86
CA THR A 123 24.99 -0.76 1.06
C THR A 123 26.25 -0.78 0.20
N ASP A 124 26.93 -1.93 0.09
CA ASP A 124 28.13 -2.01 -0.74
C ASP A 124 27.82 -2.06 -2.26
N SER A 125 26.58 -2.37 -2.65
CA SER A 125 26.18 -2.50 -4.05
C SER A 125 26.20 -1.18 -4.81
N ARG A 126 26.46 -1.29 -6.11
CA ARG A 126 26.46 -0.20 -7.10
C ARG A 126 25.40 -0.45 -8.17
N ASN A 127 25.34 0.43 -9.16
CA ASN A 127 24.46 0.24 -10.33
C ASN A 127 24.67 -1.14 -10.98
N ASN A 128 23.57 -1.79 -11.37
CA ASN A 128 23.53 -3.09 -12.06
C ASN A 128 24.07 -4.29 -11.25
N ASP A 129 24.47 -4.10 -10.00
CA ASP A 129 24.90 -5.17 -9.11
C ASP A 129 23.74 -6.11 -8.75
N ARG A 130 24.07 -7.20 -8.06
CA ARG A 130 23.11 -8.19 -7.57
C ARG A 130 23.38 -8.54 -6.12
N VAL A 131 22.33 -8.64 -5.32
CA VAL A 131 22.37 -9.25 -4.00
C VAL A 131 21.63 -10.58 -4.07
N VAL A 132 22.30 -11.66 -3.68
CA VAL A 132 21.76 -13.02 -3.71
C VAL A 132 21.76 -13.57 -2.30
N VAL A 133 20.57 -13.93 -1.83
CA VAL A 133 20.35 -14.34 -0.45
C VAL A 133 20.09 -15.84 -0.44
N LEU A 134 20.91 -16.58 0.29
CA LEU A 134 20.73 -18.02 0.43
C LEU A 134 19.63 -18.35 1.44
N PRO A 135 19.08 -19.58 1.42
CA PRO A 135 18.01 -19.95 2.34
C PRO A 135 18.33 -19.68 3.80
N GLY A 136 17.42 -19.05 4.52
CA GLY A 136 17.65 -18.52 5.86
C GLY A 136 16.54 -17.58 6.34
N VAL A 137 16.60 -17.23 7.62
CA VAL A 137 15.78 -16.17 8.23
C VAL A 137 16.74 -15.03 8.57
N TYR A 138 16.43 -13.84 8.08
CA TYR A 138 17.29 -12.65 8.15
C TYR A 138 16.57 -11.57 8.94
N THR A 139 17.11 -11.26 10.12
CA THR A 139 16.58 -10.26 11.04
C THR A 139 17.37 -8.97 11.04
N GLU A 140 18.49 -8.89 10.33
CA GLU A 140 19.34 -7.69 10.24
C GLU A 140 19.68 -7.06 11.62
N PRO A 141 20.36 -7.79 12.53
CA PRO A 141 20.69 -7.31 13.88
C PRO A 141 21.44 -5.97 13.91
N THR A 142 22.19 -5.61 12.87
CA THR A 142 22.86 -4.31 12.77
C THR A 142 21.87 -3.18 12.51
N ALA A 143 20.91 -3.39 11.61
CA ALA A 143 19.84 -2.44 11.33
C ALA A 143 18.88 -2.31 12.53
N ARG A 144 18.49 -3.43 13.16
CA ARG A 144 17.62 -3.43 14.36
C ARG A 144 18.20 -2.70 15.56
N LYS A 145 19.53 -2.59 15.67
CA LYS A 145 20.19 -1.84 16.75
C LYS A 145 20.14 -0.33 16.55
N LYS A 146 19.84 0.15 15.34
CA LYS A 146 19.62 1.57 15.11
C LYS A 146 18.30 1.97 15.77
N PRO A 147 18.24 3.12 16.44
CA PRO A 147 16.97 3.64 16.92
C PRO A 147 15.97 3.72 15.75
N THR A 148 14.70 3.57 16.07
CA THR A 148 13.59 3.87 15.18
C THR A 148 12.98 5.17 15.66
N HIS A 149 12.76 6.11 14.74
CA HIS A 149 12.43 7.50 15.01
C HIS A 149 13.55 8.22 15.80
N ASP A 150 14.79 8.11 15.33
CA ASP A 150 15.95 8.72 15.98
C ASP A 150 15.83 10.26 15.98
N PRO A 151 15.81 10.93 17.16
CA PRO A 151 15.78 12.39 17.23
C PRO A 151 16.94 13.09 16.48
N ALA A 152 18.06 12.38 16.24
CA ALA A 152 19.16 12.89 15.42
C ALA A 152 18.77 13.10 13.94
N CYS A 153 17.71 12.45 13.47
CA CYS A 153 17.23 12.48 12.11
C CYS A 153 16.15 13.55 11.87
N ASP A 154 15.58 14.15 12.92
CA ASP A 154 14.52 15.17 12.87
C ASP A 154 14.85 16.35 11.95
N GLN A 155 16.14 16.74 11.91
CA GLN A 155 16.63 17.84 11.09
C GLN A 155 16.41 17.62 9.58
N TYR A 156 16.11 16.39 9.14
CA TYR A 156 15.86 16.05 7.75
C TYR A 156 14.38 15.96 7.38
N LYS A 157 13.50 16.28 8.31
CA LYS A 157 12.07 16.30 8.06
C LYS A 157 11.62 17.51 7.28
N LEU A 158 10.58 17.29 6.49
CA LEU A 158 9.87 18.31 5.75
C LEU A 158 8.80 18.97 6.65
N SER A 159 8.22 20.07 6.20
CA SER A 159 7.12 20.76 6.89
C SER A 159 5.89 19.86 7.13
N THR A 160 5.76 18.77 6.37
CA THR A 160 4.73 17.74 6.54
C THR A 160 5.03 16.74 7.68
N GLY A 161 6.23 16.76 8.26
CA GLY A 161 6.70 15.78 9.25
C GLY A 161 7.27 14.49 8.63
N ALA A 162 7.22 14.33 7.31
CA ALA A 162 7.84 13.21 6.59
C ALA A 162 9.36 13.38 6.44
N TYR A 163 10.12 12.28 6.35
CA TYR A 163 11.53 12.36 5.96
C TYR A 163 11.68 12.79 4.50
N SER A 164 12.55 13.78 4.27
CA SER A 164 13.05 14.06 2.93
C SER A 164 13.85 12.88 2.37
N TYR A 165 14.09 12.84 1.06
CA TYR A 165 15.01 11.84 0.49
C TYR A 165 16.41 11.91 1.10
N LEU A 166 16.87 13.11 1.44
CA LEU A 166 18.13 13.30 2.15
C LEU A 166 18.10 12.65 3.55
N GLY A 167 16.96 12.73 4.24
CA GLY A 167 16.73 12.05 5.51
C GLY A 167 16.83 10.55 5.37
N GLU A 168 16.07 9.95 4.44
CA GLU A 168 16.14 8.53 4.13
C GLU A 168 17.57 8.10 3.77
N TYR A 169 18.33 8.97 3.09
CA TYR A 169 19.72 8.72 2.73
C TYR A 169 20.70 8.72 3.89
N ASN A 170 20.56 9.65 4.82
CA ASN A 170 21.46 9.77 5.97
C ASN A 170 21.04 8.86 7.13
N CYS A 171 19.76 8.54 7.24
CA CYS A 171 19.12 7.79 8.31
C CYS A 171 18.52 6.46 7.80
N GLN A 172 19.28 5.75 6.97
CA GLN A 172 18.80 4.60 6.18
C GLN A 172 18.07 3.54 6.99
N ASN A 173 18.60 3.19 8.17
CA ASN A 173 18.06 2.13 9.03
C ASN A 173 17.29 2.67 10.24
N ASP A 174 16.85 3.92 10.17
CA ASP A 174 15.97 4.50 11.18
C ASP A 174 14.65 3.72 11.22
N ALA A 175 13.86 3.77 10.14
CA ALA A 175 12.68 2.89 10.02
C ALA A 175 12.85 1.66 9.16
N ASN A 176 13.83 1.65 8.26
CA ASN A 176 13.95 0.57 7.29
C ASN A 176 14.87 -0.53 7.85
N LEU A 177 14.39 -1.77 7.87
CA LEU A 177 15.26 -2.92 8.13
C LEU A 177 16.29 -3.07 6.99
N ILE A 178 15.84 -2.93 5.74
CA ILE A 178 16.70 -2.87 4.55
C ILE A 178 16.31 -1.65 3.70
N ALA A 179 17.27 -0.75 3.45
CA ALA A 179 17.14 0.42 2.60
C ALA A 179 17.97 0.27 1.31
N VAL A 180 17.28 0.16 0.19
CA VAL A 180 17.80 0.20 -1.17
C VAL A 180 17.63 1.62 -1.71
N LEU A 181 18.65 2.46 -1.49
CA LEU A 181 18.66 3.83 -2.00
C LEU A 181 19.30 3.87 -3.39
N GLY A 182 18.46 4.13 -4.39
CA GLY A 182 18.83 4.03 -5.79
C GLY A 182 19.70 5.15 -6.31
N ARG A 183 19.65 6.33 -5.68
CA ARG A 183 20.38 7.53 -6.11
C ARG A 183 21.14 8.17 -4.95
N THR A 184 22.09 9.04 -5.29
CA THR A 184 22.62 9.99 -4.30
C THR A 184 21.59 11.11 -4.08
N PRO A 185 21.65 11.85 -2.95
CA PRO A 185 21.00 13.14 -2.86
C PRO A 185 21.51 14.07 -3.98
N GLY A 186 20.65 14.95 -4.48
CA GLY A 186 21.07 16.00 -5.41
C GLY A 186 21.81 17.14 -4.69
N PRO A 187 22.37 18.09 -5.46
CA PRO A 187 23.20 19.17 -4.91
C PRO A 187 22.40 20.28 -4.20
N GLY A 188 21.07 20.30 -4.34
CA GLY A 188 20.17 21.27 -3.75
C GLY A 188 19.30 20.68 -2.62
N LYS A 189 18.18 21.35 -2.35
CA LYS A 189 17.14 20.86 -1.43
C LYS A 189 15.90 20.48 -2.22
N ASP A 190 15.21 19.45 -1.74
CA ASP A 190 13.89 19.09 -2.27
C ASP A 190 12.90 20.25 -1.94
N PRO A 191 11.97 20.59 -2.85
CA PRO A 191 11.02 21.68 -2.62
C PRO A 191 10.11 21.41 -1.42
N ASP A 192 10.03 22.39 -0.51
CA ASP A 192 9.15 22.39 0.65
C ASP A 192 8.58 23.81 0.86
N PRO A 193 7.28 24.05 0.57
CA PRO A 193 6.28 23.08 0.15
C PRO A 193 6.57 22.48 -1.24
N PRO A 194 6.00 21.32 -1.54
CA PRO A 194 6.24 20.63 -2.81
C PRO A 194 5.72 21.40 -4.03
N LEU A 195 6.25 21.09 -5.23
CA LEU A 195 5.81 21.72 -6.47
C LEU A 195 4.41 21.26 -6.89
N VAL A 196 3.80 22.15 -7.65
CA VAL A 196 2.54 21.94 -8.39
C VAL A 196 2.65 20.79 -9.37
N ASP A 197 3.60 20.91 -10.29
CA ASP A 197 3.85 19.89 -11.28
C ASP A 197 4.68 18.79 -10.62
N ARG A 198 4.08 17.61 -10.58
CA ARG A 198 4.62 16.41 -9.94
C ARG A 198 5.46 15.57 -10.89
N HIS A 199 5.58 15.97 -12.15
CA HIS A 199 6.41 15.27 -13.12
C HIS A 199 7.88 15.65 -12.99
N GLY A 200 8.72 14.63 -12.83
CA GLY A 200 10.16 14.78 -12.71
C GLY A 200 10.58 15.09 -11.28
N ILE A 201 11.25 14.12 -10.67
CA ILE A 201 11.79 14.24 -9.31
C ILE A 201 12.76 15.44 -9.24
N PRO A 202 12.47 16.46 -8.41
CA PRO A 202 13.36 17.61 -8.23
C PRO A 202 14.61 17.19 -7.48
N ASN A 203 15.70 17.94 -7.66
CA ASN A 203 16.96 17.71 -6.94
C ASN A 203 17.44 16.24 -7.00
N ARG A 204 17.22 15.59 -8.15
CA ARG A 204 17.57 14.20 -8.39
C ARG A 204 19.08 14.05 -8.51
N GLY A 205 19.68 13.22 -7.65
CA GLY A 205 21.10 12.89 -7.76
C GLY A 205 21.39 11.78 -8.78
N SER A 206 22.66 11.39 -8.84
CA SER A 206 23.14 10.38 -9.79
C SER A 206 22.73 8.97 -9.35
N CYS A 207 22.62 8.06 -10.31
CA CYS A 207 22.37 6.65 -10.04
C CYS A 207 23.49 6.06 -9.15
N LEU A 208 23.09 5.49 -8.02
CA LEU A 208 23.96 4.81 -7.07
C LEU A 208 23.74 3.29 -7.09
N ARG A 209 22.47 2.86 -7.13
CA ARG A 209 22.02 1.45 -7.16
C ARG A 209 20.88 1.21 -8.16
N CYS A 210 20.86 1.98 -9.25
CA CYS A 210 19.93 1.73 -10.35
C CYS A 210 20.19 0.35 -10.97
N ASN A 211 19.16 -0.35 -11.45
CA ASN A 211 19.21 -1.72 -11.95
C ASN A 211 19.68 -2.78 -10.93
N LEU A 212 19.65 -2.48 -9.62
CA LEU A 212 19.95 -3.47 -8.59
C LEU A 212 18.91 -4.60 -8.62
N GLN A 213 19.38 -5.84 -8.52
CA GLN A 213 18.50 -7.00 -8.31
C GLN A 213 18.79 -7.66 -6.97
N LEU A 214 17.76 -7.82 -6.14
CA LEU A 214 17.76 -8.53 -4.87
C LEU A 214 16.94 -9.82 -5.03
N GLU A 215 17.57 -10.98 -4.89
CA GLU A 215 16.86 -12.26 -5.03
C GLU A 215 17.25 -13.32 -4.02
N GLY A 216 16.27 -14.11 -3.57
CA GLY A 216 16.52 -15.36 -2.86
C GLY A 216 16.91 -16.49 -3.80
N SER A 217 17.79 -17.39 -3.36
CA SER A 217 18.32 -18.50 -4.17
C SER A 217 17.71 -19.87 -3.87
N GLY A 218 16.66 -19.91 -3.04
CA GLY A 218 15.93 -21.12 -2.70
C GLY A 218 15.03 -21.67 -3.82
N VAL A 219 14.31 -22.75 -3.51
CA VAL A 219 13.30 -23.34 -4.40
C VAL A 219 12.11 -22.39 -4.59
N SER A 220 11.74 -21.68 -3.53
CA SER A 220 10.62 -20.73 -3.50
C SER A 220 10.90 -19.58 -2.53
N ALA A 221 9.99 -18.60 -2.51
CA ALA A 221 10.01 -17.47 -1.58
C ALA A 221 10.00 -17.87 -0.10
N ASP A 222 9.55 -19.08 0.24
CA ASP A 222 9.53 -19.59 1.63
C ASP A 222 10.93 -19.89 2.19
N ASP A 223 11.94 -20.00 1.32
CA ASP A 223 13.28 -20.40 1.73
C ASP A 223 14.12 -19.23 2.25
N VAL A 224 13.80 -18.01 1.85
CA VAL A 224 14.47 -16.77 2.29
C VAL A 224 13.44 -15.86 2.92
N VAL A 225 13.56 -15.64 4.23
CA VAL A 225 12.63 -14.81 4.99
C VAL A 225 13.38 -13.60 5.54
N VAL A 226 12.88 -12.41 5.21
CA VAL A 226 13.25 -11.14 5.85
C VAL A 226 12.18 -10.85 6.90
N ASP A 227 12.58 -10.79 8.16
CA ASP A 227 11.65 -10.61 9.28
C ASP A 227 11.96 -9.28 9.98
N ALA A 228 10.98 -8.39 10.02
CA ALA A 228 11.09 -7.08 10.67
C ALA A 228 10.53 -7.05 12.10
N GLY A 229 10.05 -8.18 12.62
CA GLY A 229 9.42 -8.30 13.93
C GLY A 229 9.93 -9.50 14.72
N ASP A 230 9.05 -10.39 15.19
CA ASP A 230 9.44 -11.62 15.87
C ASP A 230 9.44 -12.84 14.93
N PRO A 231 10.61 -13.44 14.66
CA PRO A 231 10.70 -14.68 13.88
C PRO A 231 9.90 -15.86 14.44
N SER A 232 9.62 -15.87 15.74
CA SER A 232 8.91 -16.95 16.42
C SER A 232 7.44 -17.08 15.97
N SER A 233 6.84 -15.99 15.49
CA SER A 233 5.46 -15.94 15.01
C SER A 233 5.25 -16.64 13.66
N GLY A 234 6.33 -17.06 12.97
CA GLY A 234 6.22 -17.71 11.67
C GLY A 234 5.62 -16.75 10.64
N ASN A 235 4.72 -17.20 9.77
CA ASN A 235 4.03 -16.33 8.81
C ASN A 235 2.70 -15.79 9.37
N GLY A 236 2.60 -15.65 10.70
CA GLY A 236 1.39 -15.27 11.43
C GLY A 236 1.67 -14.16 12.45
N GLY A 237 0.61 -13.61 13.06
CA GLY A 237 0.74 -12.72 14.20
C GLY A 237 1.08 -13.44 15.52
N PRO A 238 1.45 -12.70 16.59
CA PRO A 238 1.64 -11.24 16.62
C PRO A 238 2.93 -10.82 15.91
N ARG A 239 2.89 -9.66 15.25
CA ARG A 239 4.03 -9.15 14.45
C ARG A 239 5.25 -8.79 15.30
N ASN A 240 5.05 -8.16 16.47
CA ASN A 240 6.13 -7.69 17.37
C ASN A 240 7.24 -6.94 16.63
N SER A 241 6.82 -5.97 15.80
CA SER A 241 7.67 -5.23 14.88
C SER A 241 8.79 -4.46 15.60
N VAL A 242 9.96 -4.40 14.96
CA VAL A 242 11.14 -3.64 15.42
C VAL A 242 11.48 -2.50 14.45
N LYS A 243 10.99 -2.58 13.22
CA LYS A 243 11.17 -1.59 12.15
C LYS A 243 9.86 -1.39 11.39
N ASP A 244 9.62 -0.16 10.96
CA ASP A 244 8.36 0.20 10.28
C ASP A 244 8.31 -0.38 8.87
N VAL A 245 9.47 -0.48 8.21
CA VAL A 245 9.57 -0.99 6.85
C VAL A 245 10.53 -2.18 6.77
N GLY A 246 10.09 -3.29 6.18
CA GLY A 246 10.94 -4.44 5.92
C GLY A 246 12.00 -4.16 4.86
N ILE A 247 11.56 -3.84 3.64
CA ILE A 247 12.45 -3.47 2.52
C ILE A 247 11.94 -2.21 1.84
N ARG A 248 12.72 -1.13 1.89
CA ARG A 248 12.45 0.09 1.13
C ARG A 248 13.35 0.20 -0.08
N ALA A 249 12.78 0.43 -1.26
CA ALA A 249 13.47 0.78 -2.49
C ALA A 249 13.07 2.18 -2.93
N ASP A 250 13.97 3.15 -2.75
CA ASP A 250 13.68 4.57 -2.90
C ASP A 250 14.53 5.20 -4.01
N ARG A 251 13.87 5.77 -5.02
CA ARG A 251 14.45 6.27 -6.29
C ARG A 251 15.31 5.23 -6.98
N ALA A 252 14.89 3.97 -6.95
CA ALA A 252 15.61 2.78 -7.40
C ALA A 252 15.17 2.34 -8.81
N ASP A 253 15.46 3.18 -9.80
CA ASP A 253 15.11 2.90 -11.20
C ASP A 253 15.67 1.54 -11.68
N GLY A 254 14.81 0.70 -12.25
CA GLY A 254 15.13 -0.65 -12.72
C GLY A 254 15.25 -1.73 -11.64
N PHE A 255 14.73 -1.49 -10.43
CA PHE A 255 14.84 -2.42 -9.30
C PHE A 255 14.13 -3.77 -9.55
N VAL A 256 14.75 -4.86 -9.09
CA VAL A 256 14.12 -6.19 -9.08
C VAL A 256 14.20 -6.78 -7.68
N LEU A 257 13.07 -7.25 -7.15
CA LEU A 257 12.99 -8.08 -5.97
C LEU A 257 12.29 -9.39 -6.31
N ARG A 258 12.89 -10.53 -5.92
CA ARG A 258 12.25 -11.83 -6.18
C ARG A 258 12.63 -12.97 -5.25
N ASN A 259 11.77 -13.97 -5.18
CA ASN A 259 12.00 -15.26 -4.54
C ASN A 259 12.36 -15.16 -3.06
N LEU A 260 11.66 -14.30 -2.32
CA LEU A 260 11.81 -14.14 -0.87
C LEU A 260 10.47 -13.75 -0.23
N THR A 261 10.38 -13.98 1.08
CA THR A 261 9.29 -13.54 1.94
C THR A 261 9.76 -12.34 2.76
N VAL A 262 8.91 -11.32 2.90
CA VAL A 262 9.10 -10.25 3.89
C VAL A 262 7.90 -10.27 4.84
N ARG A 263 8.10 -10.02 6.13
CA ARG A 263 7.01 -10.09 7.11
C ARG A 263 7.26 -9.24 8.34
N HIS A 264 6.16 -8.93 9.03
CA HIS A 264 6.11 -8.34 10.36
C HIS A 264 6.68 -6.92 10.48
N ALA A 265 6.71 -6.14 9.40
CA ALA A 265 7.00 -4.72 9.49
C ALA A 265 5.85 -3.98 10.22
N ASP A 266 6.16 -2.91 10.98
CA ASP A 266 5.10 -2.18 11.70
C ASP A 266 4.17 -1.42 10.74
N GLU A 267 4.67 -1.04 9.56
CA GLU A 267 3.88 -0.41 8.51
C GLU A 267 3.91 -1.25 7.24
N HIS A 268 5.07 -1.41 6.58
CA HIS A 268 5.14 -1.94 5.22
C HIS A 268 6.19 -3.03 5.07
N ASP A 269 5.80 -4.21 4.61
CA ASP A 269 6.79 -5.27 4.36
C ASP A 269 7.71 -4.89 3.19
N ILE A 270 7.15 -4.47 2.05
CA ILE A 270 7.90 -3.98 0.88
C ILE A 270 7.39 -2.59 0.49
N TYR A 271 8.29 -1.62 0.37
CA TYR A 271 7.99 -0.26 -0.05
C TYR A 271 8.84 0.18 -1.25
N VAL A 272 8.25 0.45 -2.41
CA VAL A 272 8.91 1.09 -3.57
C VAL A 272 8.41 2.53 -3.73
N LEU A 273 9.33 3.48 -3.85
CA LEU A 273 9.00 4.91 -3.92
C LEU A 273 9.79 5.65 -5.00
N GLU A 274 9.12 6.51 -5.76
CA GLU A 274 9.70 7.40 -6.78
C GLU A 274 10.61 6.68 -7.80
N SER A 275 10.23 5.48 -8.26
CA SER A 275 11.05 4.69 -9.18
C SER A 275 10.42 4.50 -10.57
N ASN A 276 11.27 4.59 -11.60
CA ASN A 276 10.92 4.24 -12.97
C ASN A 276 11.45 2.84 -13.28
N GLY A 277 10.54 1.90 -13.51
CA GLY A 277 10.84 0.51 -13.77
C GLY A 277 11.11 -0.26 -12.49
N TYR A 278 10.20 -1.15 -12.11
CA TYR A 278 10.47 -2.15 -11.08
C TYR A 278 9.81 -3.50 -11.43
N LEU A 279 10.35 -4.58 -10.87
CA LEU A 279 9.74 -5.89 -10.91
C LEU A 279 9.78 -6.53 -9.51
N LEU A 280 8.60 -6.76 -8.93
CA LEU A 280 8.42 -7.61 -7.76
C LEU A 280 7.83 -8.95 -8.24
N ASP A 281 8.58 -10.04 -8.10
CA ASP A 281 8.22 -11.34 -8.71
C ASP A 281 8.44 -12.51 -7.75
N SER A 282 7.48 -13.43 -7.66
CA SER A 282 7.63 -14.65 -6.85
C SER A 282 7.99 -14.32 -5.40
N PHE A 283 7.20 -13.49 -4.73
CA PHE A 283 7.47 -13.04 -3.36
C PHE A 283 6.23 -13.24 -2.47
N LYS A 284 6.43 -13.19 -1.15
CA LYS A 284 5.35 -13.27 -0.18
C LYS A 284 5.46 -12.17 0.88
N THR A 285 4.32 -11.65 1.34
CA THR A 285 4.22 -10.67 2.42
C THR A 285 3.23 -11.11 3.47
N PHE A 286 3.57 -10.95 4.74
CA PHE A 286 2.80 -11.51 5.85
C PHE A 286 2.76 -10.57 7.06
N TYR A 287 1.53 -10.23 7.47
CA TYR A 287 1.22 -9.56 8.74
C TYR A 287 2.01 -8.25 8.95
N ALA A 288 2.09 -7.43 7.90
CA ALA A 288 2.47 -6.03 8.04
C ALA A 288 1.37 -5.25 8.79
N GLY A 289 1.76 -4.25 9.58
CA GLY A 289 0.77 -3.43 10.30
C GLY A 289 -0.12 -2.59 9.36
N GLU A 290 0.35 -2.22 8.17
CA GLU A 290 -0.45 -1.54 7.14
C GLU A 290 -0.47 -2.35 5.83
N TYR A 291 0.60 -2.30 5.05
CA TYR A 291 0.63 -2.81 3.69
C TYR A 291 1.63 -3.96 3.54
N GLY A 292 1.19 -5.06 2.93
CA GLY A 292 2.14 -6.07 2.48
C GLY A 292 3.10 -5.48 1.45
N VAL A 293 2.55 -4.79 0.45
CA VAL A 293 3.34 -4.01 -0.52
C VAL A 293 2.78 -2.62 -0.63
N LEU A 294 3.62 -1.61 -0.49
CA LEU A 294 3.39 -0.22 -0.87
C LEU A 294 4.26 0.11 -2.08
N THR A 295 3.66 0.56 -3.16
CA THR A 295 4.36 1.26 -4.24
C THR A 295 3.73 2.62 -4.43
N PHE A 296 4.54 3.67 -4.51
CA PHE A 296 4.04 5.04 -4.50
C PHE A 296 4.73 5.91 -5.55
N VAL A 297 3.94 6.61 -6.38
CA VAL A 297 4.39 7.48 -7.49
C VAL A 297 5.30 6.81 -8.51
N GLU A 298 4.99 5.56 -8.84
CA GLU A 298 5.78 4.73 -9.74
C GLU A 298 5.37 4.81 -11.21
N ASP A 299 6.30 4.43 -12.10
CA ASP A 299 6.05 4.20 -13.52
C ASP A 299 6.79 2.94 -14.02
N HIS A 300 6.25 2.26 -15.03
CA HIS A 300 6.74 0.98 -15.58
C HIS A 300 6.91 -0.14 -14.53
N GLY A 301 5.96 -0.27 -13.61
CA GLY A 301 5.97 -1.24 -12.52
C GLY A 301 5.27 -2.57 -12.84
N VAL A 302 5.82 -3.69 -12.34
CA VAL A 302 5.12 -4.99 -12.33
C VAL A 302 5.22 -5.67 -10.96
N ILE A 303 4.06 -6.06 -10.43
CA ILE A 303 3.93 -6.94 -9.26
C ILE A 303 3.30 -8.26 -9.74
N GLN A 304 3.97 -9.39 -9.51
CA GLN A 304 3.44 -10.67 -9.99
C GLN A 304 3.87 -11.91 -9.19
N ASN A 305 3.10 -12.98 -9.38
CA ASN A 305 3.38 -14.31 -8.81
C ASN A 305 3.51 -14.24 -7.27
N CYS A 306 2.59 -13.54 -6.61
CA CYS A 306 2.77 -13.16 -5.21
C CYS A 306 1.67 -13.67 -4.28
N GLU A 307 1.98 -13.74 -3.00
CA GLU A 307 1.02 -13.98 -1.92
C GLU A 307 1.13 -12.85 -0.89
N ALA A 308 0.00 -12.27 -0.50
CA ALA A 308 -0.04 -11.22 0.52
C ALA A 308 -1.18 -11.49 1.51
N ALA A 309 -0.85 -11.68 2.79
CA ALA A 309 -1.86 -12.03 3.80
C ALA A 309 -1.60 -11.46 5.20
N GLY A 310 -2.68 -11.27 5.97
CA GLY A 310 -2.61 -10.85 7.36
C GLY A 310 -2.41 -9.35 7.60
N ASN A 311 -2.48 -8.52 6.55
CA ASN A 311 -2.09 -7.11 6.62
C ASN A 311 -3.22 -6.22 7.17
N GLY A 312 -2.84 -5.24 8.00
CA GLY A 312 -3.77 -4.40 8.75
C GLY A 312 -4.57 -3.40 7.90
N ASP A 313 -4.04 -2.97 6.74
CA ASP A 313 -4.80 -2.26 5.72
C ASP A 313 -4.96 -3.11 4.47
N SER A 314 -3.88 -3.37 3.71
CA SER A 314 -4.02 -4.12 2.47
C SER A 314 -2.84 -4.99 2.07
N GLY A 315 -3.11 -6.06 1.33
CA GLY A 315 -2.05 -6.93 0.81
C GLY A 315 -1.18 -6.23 -0.25
N LEU A 316 -1.80 -5.50 -1.18
CA LEU A 316 -1.14 -4.87 -2.32
C LEU A 316 -1.60 -3.42 -2.49
N TYR A 317 -0.67 -2.47 -2.55
CA TYR A 317 -0.99 -1.05 -2.70
C TYR A 317 -0.17 -0.34 -3.80
N PRO A 318 -0.76 -0.05 -4.97
CA PRO A 318 -0.15 0.81 -6.00
C PRO A 318 -0.72 2.25 -5.97
N GLY A 319 -0.33 3.03 -4.98
CA GLY A 319 -0.81 4.40 -4.80
C GLY A 319 -0.17 5.40 -5.77
N ALA A 320 -0.96 6.40 -6.15
CA ALA A 320 -0.51 7.53 -6.97
C ALA A 320 0.31 7.14 -8.21
N GLY A 321 0.04 6.02 -8.86
CA GLY A 321 0.76 5.60 -10.08
C GLY A 321 0.72 6.67 -11.18
N ALA A 322 1.76 6.73 -12.03
CA ALA A 322 1.86 7.72 -13.09
C ALA A 322 0.62 7.75 -13.99
N LYS A 323 0.04 8.94 -14.19
CA LYS A 323 -1.13 9.17 -15.05
C LYS A 323 -0.78 9.03 -16.52
N THR A 324 -0.78 7.80 -17.01
CA THR A 324 -0.29 7.44 -18.34
C THR A 324 -1.39 7.01 -19.31
N SER A 325 -2.66 6.92 -18.86
CA SER A 325 -3.83 6.56 -19.67
C SER A 325 -4.86 7.71 -19.77
N ALA A 326 -6.00 7.57 -19.09
CA ALA A 326 -7.05 8.57 -18.97
C ALA A 326 -6.52 9.80 -18.22
N GLY A 327 -6.88 10.99 -18.73
CA GLY A 327 -6.45 12.29 -18.19
C GLY A 327 -4.93 12.47 -18.01
N ARG A 328 -4.11 11.78 -18.83
CA ARG A 328 -2.65 11.99 -18.90
C ARG A 328 -2.31 13.36 -19.50
N ASP A 329 -1.19 13.93 -19.10
CA ASP A 329 -0.56 15.02 -19.86
C ASP A 329 0.12 14.43 -21.11
N GLU A 330 -0.43 14.68 -22.29
CA GLU A 330 0.10 14.15 -23.55
C GLU A 330 1.48 14.70 -23.92
N LYS A 331 1.93 15.82 -23.30
CA LYS A 331 3.31 16.33 -23.47
C LYS A 331 4.32 15.44 -22.75
N VAL A 332 3.94 14.89 -21.59
CA VAL A 332 4.80 14.00 -20.79
C VAL A 332 4.62 12.54 -21.21
N TYR A 333 3.37 12.13 -21.46
CA TYR A 333 2.96 10.77 -21.83
C TYR A 333 2.22 10.77 -23.17
N PRO A 334 2.93 10.88 -24.30
CA PRO A 334 2.30 11.02 -25.63
C PRO A 334 1.49 9.79 -26.05
N THR A 335 1.87 8.60 -25.57
CA THR A 335 1.17 7.35 -25.86
C THR A 335 0.48 6.83 -24.60
N ALA A 336 -0.83 6.57 -24.71
CA ALA A 336 -1.59 5.98 -23.63
C ALA A 336 -1.10 4.55 -23.33
N ARG A 337 -0.88 4.25 -22.05
CA ARG A 337 -0.49 2.92 -21.54
C ARG A 337 -0.88 2.79 -20.08
N TYR A 338 -0.69 1.59 -19.52
CA TYR A 338 -0.72 1.40 -18.08
C TYR A 338 0.66 1.71 -17.48
N SER A 339 0.69 2.42 -16.36
CA SER A 339 1.91 2.74 -15.61
C SER A 339 2.39 1.53 -14.82
N GLN A 340 1.43 0.77 -14.29
CA GLN A 340 1.68 -0.37 -13.43
C GLN A 340 0.80 -1.57 -13.81
N GLN A 341 1.29 -2.77 -13.51
CA GLN A 341 0.57 -4.02 -13.74
C GLN A 341 0.68 -4.94 -12.53
N ILE A 342 -0.46 -5.47 -12.08
CA ILE A 342 -0.54 -6.46 -11.00
C ILE A 342 -1.21 -7.72 -11.51
N ARG A 343 -0.52 -8.86 -11.44
CA ARG A 343 -1.04 -10.11 -11.99
C ARG A 343 -0.58 -11.38 -11.28
N TYR A 344 -1.42 -12.41 -11.32
CA TYR A 344 -1.10 -13.71 -10.76
C TYR A 344 -0.72 -13.62 -9.28
N CYS A 345 -1.45 -12.84 -8.50
CA CYS A 345 -1.29 -12.76 -7.05
C CYS A 345 -2.51 -13.31 -6.31
N ASP A 346 -2.26 -13.81 -5.11
CA ASP A 346 -3.26 -14.22 -4.12
C ASP A 346 -3.17 -13.25 -2.94
N SER A 347 -4.15 -12.35 -2.83
CA SER A 347 -4.22 -11.40 -1.71
C SER A 347 -5.43 -11.74 -0.84
N HIS A 348 -5.17 -12.24 0.36
CA HIS A 348 -6.19 -12.87 1.19
C HIS A 348 -5.97 -12.67 2.68
N HIS A 349 -7.02 -12.82 3.49
CA HIS A 349 -6.92 -12.69 4.95
C HIS A 349 -6.36 -11.34 5.39
N ASN A 350 -6.69 -10.26 4.68
CA ASN A 350 -6.33 -8.89 5.02
C ASN A 350 -7.59 -8.08 5.39
N THR A 351 -7.40 -6.87 5.92
CA THR A 351 -8.50 -5.89 5.94
C THR A 351 -8.98 -5.61 4.51
N SER A 352 -8.06 -5.31 3.59
CA SER A 352 -8.33 -5.15 2.16
C SER A 352 -7.39 -6.00 1.30
N GLY A 353 -7.88 -6.62 0.22
CA GLY A 353 -6.99 -7.37 -0.70
C GLY A 353 -6.10 -6.46 -1.55
N TYR A 354 -6.62 -5.31 -1.96
CA TYR A 354 -5.93 -4.29 -2.74
C TYR A 354 -6.37 -2.91 -2.25
N SER A 355 -5.46 -1.94 -2.19
CA SER A 355 -5.78 -0.52 -1.98
C SER A 355 -4.98 0.39 -2.89
N GLY A 356 -5.58 1.39 -3.53
CA GLY A 356 -4.88 2.20 -4.54
C GLY A 356 -5.33 3.65 -4.59
N THR A 357 -5.18 4.39 -3.49
CA THR A 357 -5.52 5.82 -3.44
C THR A 357 -4.78 6.59 -4.54
N ASP A 358 -5.52 7.34 -5.36
CA ASP A 358 -5.04 8.08 -6.54
C ASP A 358 -4.22 7.25 -7.55
N GLY A 359 -4.26 5.92 -7.43
CA GLY A 359 -3.58 4.99 -8.32
C GLY A 359 -4.23 5.00 -9.69
N SER A 360 -3.59 5.66 -10.67
CA SER A 360 -4.12 5.80 -12.02
C SER A 360 -3.40 4.89 -13.02
N ALA A 361 -4.13 4.49 -14.06
CA ALA A 361 -3.59 3.68 -15.15
C ALA A 361 -2.96 2.36 -14.70
N THR A 362 -3.56 1.67 -13.73
CA THR A 362 -3.12 0.36 -13.25
C THR A 362 -3.88 -0.77 -13.96
N TRP A 363 -3.14 -1.76 -14.47
CA TRP A 363 -3.73 -2.98 -15.03
C TRP A 363 -3.71 -4.13 -14.02
N VAL A 364 -4.86 -4.44 -13.44
CA VAL A 364 -5.03 -5.47 -12.42
C VAL A 364 -5.72 -6.68 -13.04
N HIS A 365 -5.02 -7.82 -13.16
CA HIS A 365 -5.60 -8.98 -13.83
C HIS A 365 -5.11 -10.36 -13.39
N HIS A 366 -5.98 -11.37 -13.50
CA HIS A 366 -5.66 -12.76 -13.17
C HIS A 366 -5.16 -12.96 -11.72
N ASN A 367 -5.68 -12.14 -10.81
CA ASN A 367 -5.45 -12.24 -9.37
C ASN A 367 -6.65 -12.89 -8.67
N ASN A 368 -6.40 -13.43 -7.49
CA ASN A 368 -7.43 -13.87 -6.57
C ASN A 368 -7.42 -12.94 -5.34
N PHE A 369 -8.57 -12.33 -5.05
CA PHE A 369 -8.81 -11.51 -3.88
C PHE A 369 -9.90 -12.16 -3.04
N TYR A 370 -9.52 -12.83 -1.97
CA TYR A 370 -10.46 -13.67 -1.22
C TYR A 370 -10.22 -13.67 0.28
N GLY A 371 -11.26 -13.96 1.07
CA GLY A 371 -11.11 -14.05 2.52
C GLY A 371 -10.59 -12.75 3.16
N ASN A 372 -10.74 -11.60 2.51
CA ASN A 372 -10.49 -10.28 3.11
C ASN A 372 -11.79 -9.75 3.74
N ALA A 373 -11.75 -8.59 4.42
CA ALA A 373 -12.99 -7.85 4.68
C ALA A 373 -13.53 -7.19 3.40
N LEU A 374 -12.63 -6.55 2.65
CA LEU A 374 -12.90 -5.97 1.34
C LEU A 374 -11.90 -6.52 0.31
N GLY A 375 -12.36 -7.06 -0.82
CA GLY A 375 -11.45 -7.63 -1.82
C GLY A 375 -10.57 -6.59 -2.52
N PHE A 376 -11.11 -5.40 -2.83
CA PHE A 376 -10.41 -4.35 -3.56
C PHE A 376 -10.97 -2.97 -3.21
N THR A 377 -10.07 -2.01 -3.01
CA THR A 377 -10.39 -0.59 -2.88
C THR A 377 -9.51 0.25 -3.80
N THR A 378 -10.13 1.19 -4.50
CA THR A 378 -9.44 2.36 -5.04
C THR A 378 -10.25 3.58 -4.65
N ASP A 379 -9.57 4.68 -4.36
CA ASP A 379 -10.20 5.90 -3.86
C ASP A 379 -9.42 7.16 -4.22
N VAL A 380 -10.00 8.31 -3.89
CA VAL A 380 -9.41 9.64 -4.05
C VAL A 380 -9.23 10.35 -2.71
N PHE A 381 -9.17 9.61 -1.59
CA PHE A 381 -9.06 10.19 -0.24
C PHE A 381 -7.63 10.62 0.04
N THR A 382 -7.27 11.83 -0.37
CA THR A 382 -5.87 12.26 -0.36
C THR A 382 -5.55 13.27 0.72
N ALA A 383 -4.38 13.10 1.32
CA ALA A 383 -3.74 14.14 2.12
C ALA A 383 -3.05 15.16 1.20
N ALA A 384 -2.77 16.36 1.69
CA ALA A 384 -2.10 17.35 0.86
C ALA A 384 -0.71 16.88 0.42
N GLY A 385 -0.44 16.99 -0.88
CA GLY A 385 0.83 16.61 -1.49
C GLY A 385 0.90 15.19 -2.05
N HIS A 386 -0.17 14.39 -1.89
CA HIS A 386 -0.37 13.11 -2.57
C HIS A 386 -0.82 13.38 -4.03
N PRO A 387 -0.01 13.06 -5.05
CA PRO A 387 -0.34 13.41 -6.42
C PRO A 387 -1.29 12.37 -7.02
N GLY A 388 -1.94 12.72 -8.12
CA GLY A 388 -2.73 11.76 -8.90
C GLY A 388 -4.24 11.95 -8.80
N PHE A 389 -4.72 12.99 -8.13
CA PHE A 389 -6.14 13.32 -8.13
C PHE A 389 -6.62 13.82 -9.52
N PRO A 390 -7.83 13.46 -9.98
CA PRO A 390 -8.60 12.30 -9.49
C PRO A 390 -7.94 10.99 -9.97
N GLN A 391 -8.08 9.93 -9.16
CA GLN A 391 -7.81 8.55 -9.60
C GLN A 391 -8.55 8.26 -10.91
N GLN A 392 -7.88 7.68 -11.91
CA GLN A 392 -8.55 7.36 -13.18
C GLN A 392 -7.87 6.31 -14.05
N GLY A 393 -8.68 5.65 -14.89
CA GLY A 393 -8.22 4.88 -16.04
C GLY A 393 -7.64 3.50 -15.73
N ASP A 394 -8.01 2.90 -14.60
CA ASP A 394 -7.61 1.53 -14.28
C ASP A 394 -8.34 0.51 -15.16
N LEU A 395 -7.66 -0.60 -15.45
CA LEU A 395 -8.28 -1.78 -16.05
C LEU A 395 -8.21 -2.95 -15.08
N ILE A 396 -9.37 -3.35 -14.59
CA ILE A 396 -9.55 -4.47 -13.68
C ILE A 396 -10.24 -5.59 -14.43
N GLU A 397 -9.50 -6.63 -14.81
CA GLU A 397 -10.06 -7.72 -15.61
C GLU A 397 -9.59 -9.13 -15.27
N LYS A 398 -10.47 -10.11 -15.46
CA LYS A 398 -10.14 -11.53 -15.29
C LYS A 398 -9.59 -11.87 -13.89
N ASN A 399 -9.99 -11.11 -12.88
CA ASN A 399 -9.71 -11.42 -11.48
C ASN A 399 -10.87 -12.22 -10.88
N ASP A 400 -10.59 -12.84 -9.74
CA ASP A 400 -11.57 -13.55 -8.94
C ASP A 400 -11.69 -12.88 -7.55
N PHE A 401 -12.82 -12.25 -7.29
CA PHE A 401 -13.15 -11.61 -6.02
C PHE A 401 -14.16 -12.48 -5.28
N TYR A 402 -13.74 -13.19 -4.25
CA TYR A 402 -14.65 -14.16 -3.63
C TYR A 402 -14.50 -14.36 -2.13
N SER A 403 -15.61 -14.67 -1.49
CA SER A 403 -15.65 -14.99 -0.06
C SER A 403 -14.92 -13.96 0.80
N ASN A 404 -14.93 -12.68 0.41
CA ASN A 404 -14.36 -11.58 1.19
C ASN A 404 -15.28 -11.25 2.38
N ASN A 405 -15.43 -12.21 3.28
CA ASN A 405 -16.33 -12.20 4.43
C ASN A 405 -15.56 -12.28 5.76
N PHE A 406 -14.23 -12.27 5.70
CA PHE A 406 -13.39 -12.23 6.90
C PHE A 406 -13.64 -10.92 7.64
N ASN A 407 -13.77 -10.99 8.95
CA ASN A 407 -14.07 -9.83 9.76
C ASN A 407 -12.91 -9.56 10.71
N PRO A 408 -12.03 -8.60 10.41
CA PRO A 408 -10.92 -8.26 11.29
C PRO A 408 -11.36 -7.44 12.51
N TYR A 409 -12.62 -7.02 12.58
CA TYR A 409 -13.16 -6.18 13.67
C TYR A 409 -13.72 -6.99 14.84
N VAL A 410 -13.63 -8.32 14.80
CA VAL A 410 -13.99 -9.18 15.94
C VAL A 410 -12.81 -9.29 16.90
N ALA A 411 -13.09 -9.50 18.19
CA ALA A 411 -12.09 -9.47 19.25
C ALA A 411 -11.01 -10.57 19.13
N ASP A 412 -11.33 -11.68 18.47
CA ASP A 412 -10.44 -12.83 18.27
C ASP A 412 -9.79 -12.85 16.87
N SER A 413 -9.85 -11.75 16.12
CA SER A 413 -9.12 -11.61 14.86
C SER A 413 -7.61 -11.63 15.10
N ASP A 414 -6.88 -12.37 14.27
CA ASP A 414 -5.42 -12.36 14.23
C ASP A 414 -4.85 -11.25 13.34
N VAL A 415 -5.71 -10.56 12.59
CA VAL A 415 -5.41 -9.35 11.82
C VAL A 415 -5.87 -8.13 12.61
N VAL A 416 -4.98 -7.14 12.72
CA VAL A 416 -5.25 -5.88 13.42
C VAL A 416 -5.64 -4.83 12.38
N PRO A 417 -6.94 -4.48 12.21
CA PRO A 417 -7.36 -3.59 11.13
C PRO A 417 -7.07 -2.12 11.43
N THR A 418 -6.47 -1.42 10.49
CA THR A 418 -6.09 0.00 10.62
C THR A 418 -7.04 0.95 9.91
N VAL A 419 -7.97 0.41 9.10
CA VAL A 419 -8.97 1.15 8.32
C VAL A 419 -10.38 0.56 8.45
N PRO A 420 -11.44 1.39 8.39
CA PRO A 420 -12.81 0.91 8.31
C PRO A 420 -13.23 0.56 6.87
N VAL A 421 -13.61 -0.69 6.60
CA VAL A 421 -14.08 -1.14 5.28
C VAL A 421 -15.35 -2.00 5.40
N PRO A 422 -16.19 -2.08 4.34
CA PRO A 422 -17.38 -2.91 4.34
C PRO A 422 -17.05 -4.40 4.25
N VAL A 423 -17.06 -5.09 5.41
CA VAL A 423 -16.91 -6.56 5.49
C VAL A 423 -17.95 -7.24 4.61
N GLY A 424 -17.54 -8.18 3.77
CA GLY A 424 -18.44 -8.92 2.89
C GLY A 424 -18.46 -8.41 1.45
N SER A 425 -17.56 -7.50 1.07
CA SER A 425 -17.59 -6.83 -0.24
C SER A 425 -16.44 -7.30 -1.15
N GLY A 426 -16.75 -7.57 -2.41
CA GLY A 426 -15.77 -7.97 -3.42
C GLY A 426 -14.87 -6.80 -3.85
N MET A 427 -15.46 -5.64 -4.12
CA MET A 427 -14.72 -4.41 -4.39
C MET A 427 -15.52 -3.15 -4.11
N TRP A 428 -14.83 -2.02 -3.98
CA TRP A 428 -15.38 -0.71 -4.29
C TRP A 428 -14.47 0.13 -5.19
N ILE A 429 -15.07 1.16 -5.79
CA ILE A 429 -14.41 2.30 -6.40
C ILE A 429 -15.03 3.55 -5.76
N ALA A 430 -14.26 4.24 -4.92
CA ALA A 430 -14.67 5.36 -4.09
C ALA A 430 -14.18 6.68 -4.72
N GLY A 431 -14.98 7.22 -5.63
CA GLY A 431 -14.54 8.24 -6.56
C GLY A 431 -13.75 7.65 -7.72
N GLY A 432 -13.22 8.51 -8.58
CA GLY A 432 -12.34 8.12 -9.69
C GLY A 432 -13.04 7.78 -11.01
N ASP A 433 -12.34 8.07 -12.10
CA ASP A 433 -12.93 8.21 -13.43
C ASP A 433 -12.40 7.18 -14.44
N ASP A 434 -13.19 6.91 -15.49
CA ASP A 434 -12.76 6.13 -16.66
C ASP A 434 -12.24 4.72 -16.33
N ASN A 435 -12.58 4.15 -15.17
CA ASN A 435 -12.15 2.81 -14.81
C ASN A 435 -12.97 1.75 -15.55
N VAL A 436 -12.32 0.65 -15.92
CA VAL A 436 -12.96 -0.47 -16.61
C VAL A 436 -12.85 -1.73 -15.77
N VAL A 437 -13.99 -2.21 -15.26
CA VAL A 437 -14.13 -3.47 -14.53
C VAL A 437 -14.79 -4.48 -15.44
N ARG A 438 -14.02 -5.42 -16.00
CA ARG A 438 -14.56 -6.37 -16.98
C ARG A 438 -14.12 -7.82 -16.83
N ASN A 439 -15.00 -8.74 -17.21
CA ASN A 439 -14.67 -10.17 -17.27
C ASN A 439 -14.10 -10.74 -15.96
N ASN A 440 -14.46 -10.16 -14.81
CA ASN A 440 -14.09 -10.68 -13.49
C ASN A 440 -15.15 -11.66 -12.99
N ALA A 441 -14.80 -12.48 -12.00
CA ALA A 441 -15.76 -13.27 -11.23
C ALA A 441 -15.93 -12.64 -9.85
N PHE A 442 -17.18 -12.40 -9.44
CA PHE A 442 -17.54 -11.96 -8.09
C PHE A 442 -18.42 -13.04 -7.45
N ARG A 443 -17.90 -13.72 -6.42
CA ARG A 443 -18.53 -14.93 -5.87
C ARG A 443 -18.62 -14.90 -4.35
N ASP A 444 -19.79 -15.21 -3.76
CA ASP A 444 -19.92 -15.38 -2.30
C ASP A 444 -19.41 -14.16 -1.47
N ASN A 445 -19.49 -12.94 -2.01
CA ASN A 445 -19.27 -11.72 -1.22
C ASN A 445 -20.61 -11.35 -0.59
N ARG A 446 -20.78 -11.66 0.70
CA ARG A 446 -22.10 -11.71 1.36
C ARG A 446 -22.75 -10.34 1.53
N ARG A 447 -22.00 -9.25 1.39
CA ARG A 447 -22.51 -7.88 1.37
C ARG A 447 -22.74 -7.43 -0.07
N ARG A 448 -21.66 -7.15 -0.81
CA ARG A 448 -21.71 -6.60 -2.17
C ARG A 448 -20.73 -7.31 -3.09
N GLY A 449 -21.09 -7.45 -4.38
CA GLY A 449 -20.13 -7.80 -5.43
C GLY A 449 -19.18 -6.63 -5.68
N ALA A 450 -19.70 -5.56 -6.28
CA ALA A 450 -18.95 -4.32 -6.54
C ALA A 450 -19.74 -3.08 -6.13
N MET A 451 -19.05 -2.11 -5.53
CA MET A 451 -19.59 -0.81 -5.17
C MET A 451 -18.96 0.29 -6.02
N LEU A 452 -19.75 1.28 -6.43
CA LEU A 452 -19.28 2.53 -7.03
C LEU A 452 -19.90 3.68 -6.24
N PHE A 453 -19.13 4.69 -5.89
CA PHE A 453 -19.69 5.92 -5.33
C PHE A 453 -18.85 7.14 -5.65
N ALA A 454 -19.47 8.30 -5.57
CA ALA A 454 -18.81 9.58 -5.68
C ALA A 454 -18.02 9.93 -4.42
N VAL A 455 -16.93 10.65 -4.64
CA VAL A 455 -16.31 11.51 -3.63
C VAL A 455 -16.35 12.91 -4.22
N PRO A 456 -17.25 13.80 -3.77
CA PRO A 456 -17.40 15.12 -4.39
C PRO A 456 -16.11 15.95 -4.41
N ASP A 457 -15.79 16.56 -5.55
CA ASP A 457 -14.61 17.43 -5.74
C ASP A 457 -14.54 18.54 -4.68
N ALA A 458 -15.67 19.15 -4.33
CA ALA A 458 -15.75 20.16 -3.26
C ALA A 458 -15.26 19.67 -1.89
N PHE A 459 -15.11 18.36 -1.70
CA PHE A 459 -14.56 17.77 -0.48
C PHE A 459 -13.08 17.39 -0.60
N VAL A 460 -12.50 17.46 -1.80
CA VAL A 460 -11.08 17.23 -2.04
C VAL A 460 -10.35 18.53 -2.40
N CYS A 461 -10.96 19.42 -3.19
CA CYS A 461 -10.47 20.77 -3.43
C CYS A 461 -10.88 21.68 -2.26
N ALA A 462 -9.92 22.26 -1.53
CA ALA A 462 -10.25 23.47 -0.75
C ALA A 462 -10.34 24.70 -1.69
N ASP A 463 -10.37 25.91 -1.12
CA ASP A 463 -10.69 27.19 -1.78
C ASP A 463 -9.78 27.64 -2.95
N GLN A 464 -8.84 26.83 -3.48
CA GLN A 464 -8.08 27.13 -4.70
C GLN A 464 -7.76 25.85 -5.51
N PRO A 465 -7.34 25.95 -6.79
CA PRO A 465 -7.38 24.80 -7.71
C PRO A 465 -6.33 23.73 -7.34
N LEU A 466 -6.72 22.45 -7.38
CA LEU A 466 -5.83 21.29 -7.42
C LEU A 466 -5.78 20.81 -8.90
N THR A 467 -4.68 20.26 -9.40
CA THR A 467 -4.59 19.89 -10.83
C THR A 467 -5.59 18.77 -11.11
N GLY A 468 -6.57 19.05 -11.97
CA GLY A 468 -7.68 18.12 -12.26
C GLY A 468 -8.91 18.28 -11.36
N CYS A 469 -8.81 19.04 -10.27
CA CYS A 469 -9.90 19.38 -9.35
C CYS A 469 -10.59 20.67 -9.78
N ASP A 470 -11.92 20.64 -9.88
CA ASP A 470 -12.72 21.81 -10.19
C ASP A 470 -13.79 21.97 -9.10
N PRO A 471 -13.74 23.01 -8.26
CA PRO A 471 -14.69 23.18 -7.15
C PRO A 471 -16.14 23.41 -7.61
N LEU A 472 -16.37 23.63 -8.91
CA LEU A 472 -17.70 23.69 -9.51
C LEU A 472 -18.19 22.32 -10.02
N LYS A 473 -17.30 21.32 -10.10
CA LYS A 473 -17.72 19.93 -10.34
C LYS A 473 -18.32 19.37 -9.06
N LEU A 474 -19.51 18.80 -9.22
CA LEU A 474 -20.26 18.24 -8.10
C LEU A 474 -19.75 16.85 -7.69
N SER A 475 -18.96 16.18 -8.52
CA SER A 475 -18.62 14.76 -8.33
C SER A 475 -17.32 14.36 -9.01
N THR A 476 -16.60 13.41 -8.40
CA THR A 476 -15.80 12.40 -9.11
C THR A 476 -16.65 11.15 -9.35
N SER A 477 -16.17 10.13 -10.07
CA SER A 477 -16.91 8.90 -10.41
C SER A 477 -17.67 8.98 -11.73
N HIS A 478 -16.96 9.32 -12.80
CA HIS A 478 -17.51 9.40 -14.15
C HIS A 478 -16.98 8.32 -15.09
N ARG A 479 -17.79 7.97 -16.09
CA ARG A 479 -17.38 7.14 -17.24
C ARG A 479 -16.84 5.75 -16.87
N ASN A 480 -17.16 5.27 -15.65
CA ASN A 480 -16.75 3.95 -15.21
C ASN A 480 -17.60 2.87 -15.92
N GLN A 481 -16.96 1.77 -16.31
CA GLN A 481 -17.63 0.70 -17.06
C GLN A 481 -17.51 -0.65 -16.34
N PHE A 482 -18.64 -1.28 -16.08
CA PHE A 482 -18.74 -2.61 -15.49
C PHE A 482 -19.37 -3.56 -16.50
N TYR A 483 -18.60 -4.46 -17.12
CA TYR A 483 -19.17 -5.37 -18.13
C TYR A 483 -18.56 -6.76 -18.24
N GLY A 484 -19.38 -7.73 -18.66
CA GLY A 484 -18.92 -9.11 -18.82
C GLY A 484 -18.55 -9.79 -17.49
N ASN A 485 -18.84 -9.16 -16.35
CA ASN A 485 -18.53 -9.73 -15.04
C ASN A 485 -19.54 -10.83 -14.70
N LYS A 486 -19.04 -11.91 -14.12
CA LYS A 486 -19.86 -13.01 -13.62
C LYS A 486 -20.15 -12.79 -12.14
N MET A 487 -21.40 -12.49 -11.82
CA MET A 487 -21.86 -12.23 -10.46
C MET A 487 -22.63 -13.45 -9.93
N THR A 488 -22.16 -14.10 -8.86
CA THR A 488 -22.78 -15.33 -8.34
C THR A 488 -22.76 -15.40 -6.81
N GLY A 489 -23.93 -15.49 -6.19
CA GLY A 489 -24.02 -15.72 -4.73
C GLY A 489 -23.53 -14.54 -3.88
N ASN A 490 -23.44 -13.33 -4.45
CA ASN A 490 -23.20 -12.12 -3.66
C ASN A 490 -24.50 -11.69 -2.96
N GLY A 491 -24.40 -10.88 -1.91
CA GLY A 491 -25.57 -10.28 -1.26
C GLY A 491 -26.35 -9.36 -2.22
N VAL A 492 -25.67 -8.34 -2.73
CA VAL A 492 -26.11 -7.53 -3.88
C VAL A 492 -24.97 -7.42 -4.87
N ASP A 493 -25.20 -7.71 -6.15
CA ASP A 493 -24.11 -7.77 -7.13
C ASP A 493 -23.49 -6.40 -7.37
N PHE A 494 -24.32 -5.37 -7.60
CA PHE A 494 -23.85 -4.01 -7.82
C PHE A 494 -24.51 -3.00 -6.89
N TRP A 495 -23.71 -2.14 -6.30
CA TRP A 495 -24.17 -1.05 -5.46
C TRP A 495 -23.62 0.26 -6.00
N TRP A 496 -24.48 1.25 -6.20
CA TRP A 496 -24.12 2.55 -6.72
C TRP A 496 -24.88 3.64 -5.98
N ASP A 497 -24.20 4.62 -5.43
CA ASP A 497 -24.84 5.76 -4.77
C ASP A 497 -25.70 6.60 -5.74
N ALA A 498 -25.45 6.47 -7.04
CA ALA A 498 -26.08 7.26 -8.08
C ALA A 498 -25.97 8.76 -7.86
N PHE A 499 -24.91 9.23 -7.19
CA PHE A 499 -24.78 10.62 -6.70
C PHE A 499 -25.17 11.66 -7.77
N PRO A 500 -25.95 12.70 -7.42
CA PRO A 500 -26.37 13.72 -8.37
C PRO A 500 -25.19 14.33 -9.15
N GLY A 501 -25.26 14.27 -10.48
CA GLY A 501 -24.21 14.81 -11.36
C GLY A 501 -23.18 13.77 -11.82
N ASN A 502 -23.12 12.58 -11.21
CA ASN A 502 -22.41 11.44 -11.79
C ASN A 502 -22.91 11.19 -13.22
N SER A 503 -22.01 10.86 -14.13
CA SER A 503 -22.37 10.66 -15.53
C SER A 503 -21.45 9.68 -16.24
N GLY A 504 -21.99 8.96 -17.22
CA GLY A 504 -21.20 8.03 -18.03
C GLY A 504 -20.95 6.67 -17.39
N ASN A 505 -21.42 6.40 -16.17
CA ASN A 505 -21.22 5.11 -15.52
C ASN A 505 -22.16 4.05 -16.12
N CYS A 506 -21.63 2.94 -16.62
CA CYS A 506 -22.40 1.98 -17.41
C CYS A 506 -22.19 0.55 -16.93
N TRP A 507 -23.29 -0.22 -16.85
CA TRP A 507 -23.32 -1.63 -16.47
C TRP A 507 -24.01 -2.44 -17.56
N TYR A 508 -23.26 -3.26 -18.30
CA TYR A 508 -23.80 -4.00 -19.43
C TYR A 508 -23.18 -5.40 -19.54
N SER A 509 -23.86 -6.33 -20.21
CA SER A 509 -23.34 -7.69 -20.43
C SER A 509 -22.92 -8.47 -19.17
N ASN A 510 -23.41 -8.13 -17.96
CA ASN A 510 -23.11 -8.85 -16.71
C ASN A 510 -24.08 -10.01 -16.42
N GLY A 511 -24.95 -10.35 -17.38
CA GLY A 511 -26.03 -11.32 -17.18
C GLY A 511 -27.15 -10.78 -16.27
N LYS A 512 -27.85 -11.68 -15.58
CA LYS A 512 -28.87 -11.31 -14.59
C LYS A 512 -28.18 -10.97 -13.27
N VAL A 513 -28.35 -9.73 -12.82
CA VAL A 513 -27.71 -9.21 -11.60
C VAL A 513 -28.74 -8.58 -10.67
N THR A 514 -28.41 -8.56 -9.39
CA THR A 514 -29.09 -7.76 -8.36
C THR A 514 -28.37 -6.43 -8.17
N SER A 515 -29.10 -5.36 -7.93
CA SER A 515 -28.46 -4.06 -7.73
C SER A 515 -29.21 -3.13 -6.79
N SER A 516 -28.47 -2.17 -6.23
CA SER A 516 -29.01 -0.97 -5.59
C SER A 516 -28.35 0.26 -6.23
N PRO A 517 -29.07 1.11 -6.97
CA PRO A 517 -30.50 1.05 -7.27
C PRO A 517 -30.90 -0.19 -8.09
N SER A 518 -32.19 -0.53 -8.09
CA SER A 518 -32.71 -1.72 -8.78
C SER A 518 -32.53 -1.73 -10.30
N ASN A 519 -32.26 -0.56 -10.89
CA ASN A 519 -31.94 -0.41 -12.30
C ASN A 519 -30.60 0.31 -12.43
N LEU A 520 -29.68 -0.27 -13.20
CA LEU A 520 -28.40 0.35 -13.54
C LEU A 520 -28.39 0.75 -15.02
N PRO A 521 -27.79 1.89 -15.40
CA PRO A 521 -27.70 2.31 -16.79
C PRO A 521 -26.86 1.36 -17.65
N ASP A 522 -27.46 0.76 -18.68
CA ASP A 522 -26.74 -0.08 -19.65
C ASP A 522 -25.96 0.74 -20.71
N CYS A 523 -26.43 1.95 -20.98
CA CYS A 523 -25.82 2.88 -21.95
C CYS A 523 -25.73 2.32 -23.40
N LEU A 524 -26.70 1.54 -23.85
CA LEU A 524 -26.68 0.89 -25.18
C LEU A 524 -25.47 -0.03 -25.35
N ASN A 525 -25.23 -0.91 -24.39
CA ASN A 525 -24.04 -1.73 -24.24
C ASN A 525 -22.76 -0.88 -24.18
N GLY A 526 -22.77 0.17 -23.35
CA GLY A 526 -21.64 1.09 -23.18
C GLY A 526 -21.37 2.05 -24.34
N LYS A 527 -22.13 2.00 -25.44
CA LYS A 527 -21.91 2.84 -26.64
C LYS A 527 -22.39 4.28 -26.49
N ALA A 528 -23.27 4.54 -25.54
CA ALA A 528 -23.84 5.85 -25.27
C ALA A 528 -23.73 6.21 -23.77
N PRO A 529 -22.52 6.43 -23.23
CA PRO A 529 -22.34 6.76 -21.82
C PRO A 529 -23.12 8.00 -21.37
N PHE A 530 -23.35 8.96 -22.27
CA PHE A 530 -24.13 10.18 -22.00
C PHE A 530 -25.59 9.92 -21.56
N LEU A 531 -26.10 8.69 -21.72
CA LEU A 531 -27.43 8.30 -21.21
C LEU A 531 -27.43 7.96 -19.71
N SER A 532 -26.26 7.76 -19.10
CA SER A 532 -26.13 7.51 -17.68
C SER A 532 -25.94 8.81 -16.92
N ILE A 533 -26.90 9.11 -16.05
CA ILE A 533 -26.91 10.29 -15.17
C ILE A 533 -27.35 9.83 -13.78
N GLY A 534 -26.57 10.19 -12.75
CA GLY A 534 -26.92 10.00 -11.36
C GLY A 534 -27.93 11.04 -10.88
N PHE A 535 -28.99 10.59 -10.22
CA PHE A 535 -30.05 11.42 -9.63
C PHE A 535 -30.15 11.27 -8.10
N GLY A 536 -29.22 10.52 -7.52
CA GLY A 536 -29.14 10.15 -6.12
C GLY A 536 -29.88 8.87 -5.76
N ASN A 537 -29.46 8.26 -4.66
CA ASN A 537 -30.14 7.15 -4.01
C ASN A 537 -30.05 7.33 -2.49
N LEU A 538 -31.15 7.82 -1.90
CA LEU A 538 -31.19 8.18 -0.47
C LEU A 538 -30.73 7.08 0.47
N GLY A 539 -31.08 5.81 0.20
CA GLY A 539 -30.68 4.69 1.05
C GLY A 539 -29.17 4.42 0.97
N ASN A 540 -28.63 4.45 -0.24
CA ASN A 540 -27.22 4.23 -0.50
C ASN A 540 -26.36 5.40 0.02
N GLU A 541 -26.77 6.64 -0.25
CA GLU A 541 -26.10 7.84 0.26
C GLU A 541 -26.15 7.91 1.80
N PHE A 542 -27.27 7.52 2.41
CA PHE A 542 -27.36 7.44 3.87
C PHE A 542 -26.43 6.38 4.46
N GLU A 543 -26.28 5.22 3.80
CA GLU A 543 -25.31 4.19 4.18
C GLU A 543 -23.88 4.77 4.15
N LEU A 544 -23.49 5.44 3.05
CA LEU A 544 -22.17 6.07 2.94
C LEU A 544 -21.94 7.14 4.00
N LEU A 545 -22.87 8.06 4.16
CA LEU A 545 -22.76 9.14 5.14
C LEU A 545 -22.60 8.59 6.56
N THR A 546 -23.34 7.53 6.88
CA THR A 546 -23.24 6.85 8.18
C THR A 546 -21.89 6.17 8.35
N CYS A 547 -21.41 5.46 7.33
CA CYS A 547 -20.22 4.61 7.44
C CYS A 547 -18.88 5.31 7.14
N MET A 548 -18.88 6.42 6.41
CA MET A 548 -17.68 7.20 6.09
C MET A 548 -17.49 8.38 7.04
N ALA A 549 -18.57 9.05 7.43
CA ALA A 549 -18.49 10.34 8.13
C ALA A 549 -19.04 10.33 9.58
N ASN A 550 -19.77 9.28 9.97
CA ASN A 550 -20.51 9.24 11.23
C ASN A 550 -20.45 7.88 11.92
N LEU A 551 -19.27 7.26 11.89
CA LEU A 551 -18.99 6.00 12.58
C LEU A 551 -19.22 6.15 14.08
N LYS A 552 -20.30 5.58 14.60
CA LYS A 552 -20.71 5.71 16.01
C LYS A 552 -20.85 4.35 16.69
N PRO A 553 -20.52 4.22 17.99
CA PRO A 553 -20.76 3.00 18.74
C PRO A 553 -22.25 2.70 18.83
N GLY A 554 -22.64 1.47 18.49
CA GLY A 554 -24.06 1.09 18.36
C GLY A 554 -24.82 1.83 17.24
N GLY A 555 -24.11 2.55 16.37
CA GLY A 555 -24.68 3.26 15.22
C GLY A 555 -25.10 2.31 14.10
N PRO A 556 -25.86 2.80 13.11
CA PRO A 556 -26.47 1.93 12.10
C PRO A 556 -25.51 1.51 10.97
N CYS A 557 -24.22 1.84 11.04
CA CYS A 557 -23.26 1.48 9.99
C CYS A 557 -23.13 -0.06 9.89
N PRO A 558 -23.52 -0.69 8.77
CA PRO A 558 -23.54 -2.14 8.73
C PRO A 558 -22.18 -2.75 8.42
N TRP A 559 -21.14 -1.96 8.09
CA TRP A 559 -19.87 -2.40 7.50
C TRP A 559 -19.05 -3.37 8.36
N PHE A 560 -19.11 -3.27 9.69
CA PHE A 560 -18.22 -4.04 10.59
C PHE A 560 -18.79 -5.39 11.04
N THR A 561 -19.92 -5.79 10.48
CA THR A 561 -20.52 -7.10 10.74
C THR A 561 -20.33 -7.99 9.52
N THR A 562 -20.02 -9.26 9.73
CA THR A 562 -20.09 -10.24 8.64
C THR A 562 -21.56 -10.47 8.32
N PRO A 563 -22.03 -10.21 7.09
CA PRO A 563 -23.40 -10.54 6.75
C PRO A 563 -23.64 -12.05 6.91
N ALA A 564 -24.83 -12.41 7.39
CA ALA A 564 -25.19 -13.80 7.63
C ALA A 564 -25.02 -14.62 6.35
N ALA A 565 -24.43 -15.80 6.50
CA ALA A 565 -24.35 -16.75 5.40
C ALA A 565 -25.75 -17.30 5.11
N THR A 566 -26.05 -17.60 3.85
CA THR A 566 -27.22 -18.43 3.52
C THR A 566 -27.02 -19.92 3.85
N ALA A 567 -25.82 -20.34 4.31
CA ALA A 567 -25.48 -21.62 4.95
C ALA A 567 -24.05 -21.57 5.56
N PRO A 568 -23.68 -22.37 6.59
CA PRO A 568 -22.52 -22.08 7.42
C PRO A 568 -21.18 -22.40 6.72
N ALA A 569 -20.20 -21.50 6.86
CA ALA A 569 -18.80 -21.77 6.54
C ALA A 569 -17.99 -21.85 7.84
N ALA A 570 -17.10 -22.84 7.93
CA ALA A 570 -16.28 -23.10 9.10
C ALA A 570 -15.19 -22.03 9.28
N SER A 571 -15.17 -21.40 10.45
CA SER A 571 -14.05 -20.59 10.92
C SER A 571 -12.94 -21.52 11.46
N ARG A 572 -11.67 -21.17 11.20
CA ARG A 572 -10.52 -21.69 11.94
C ARG A 572 -10.10 -20.63 12.95
N THR A 573 -10.08 -21.00 14.22
CA THR A 573 -9.64 -20.19 15.35
C THR A 573 -8.15 -20.36 15.61
N VAL A 574 -7.43 -19.26 15.78
CA VAL A 574 -6.09 -19.19 16.41
C VAL A 574 -6.22 -18.20 17.58
N PRO A 575 -5.58 -18.41 18.75
CA PRO A 575 -5.76 -17.53 19.90
C PRO A 575 -5.17 -16.14 19.65
N ALA A 576 -5.91 -15.09 19.99
CA ALA A 576 -5.41 -13.73 20.09
C ALA A 576 -4.42 -13.61 21.26
N GLY A 577 -3.24 -13.05 21.00
CA GLY A 577 -2.30 -12.62 22.04
C GLY A 577 -2.53 -11.16 22.39
N ASP A 578 -2.32 -10.79 23.65
CA ASP A 578 -2.28 -9.38 24.07
C ASP A 578 -1.21 -8.65 23.24
N HIS A 579 -1.62 -7.64 22.49
CA HIS A 579 -0.71 -6.82 21.69
C HIS A 579 -0.12 -5.73 22.59
N ASP A 580 1.20 -5.79 22.81
CA ASP A 580 1.94 -4.71 23.46
C ASP A 580 1.97 -3.48 22.53
N HIS A 581 1.52 -2.36 23.08
CA HIS A 581 1.60 -1.04 22.45
C HIS A 581 2.51 -0.14 23.30
N PRO A 582 3.31 0.76 22.69
CA PRO A 582 4.13 1.70 23.43
C PRO A 582 3.28 2.58 24.35
N ALA A 583 3.74 2.78 25.59
CA ALA A 583 3.04 3.55 26.60
C ALA A 583 2.92 5.04 26.23
N THR A 584 1.79 5.66 26.54
CA THR A 584 1.37 7.01 26.16
C THR A 584 1.88 8.15 27.02
N SER A 585 3.02 7.98 27.69
CA SER A 585 3.49 8.99 28.63
C SER A 585 4.09 10.25 27.98
N GLU A 586 4.40 10.26 26.68
CA GLU A 586 4.93 11.47 26.01
C GLU A 586 4.36 11.62 24.59
N LEU A 587 3.47 12.60 24.42
CA LEU A 587 2.86 12.99 23.15
C LEU A 587 3.65 14.17 22.59
N ASP A 588 4.20 13.97 21.39
CA ASP A 588 4.94 14.98 20.64
C ASP A 588 4.30 15.20 19.24
N ASP A 589 4.56 16.37 18.67
CA ASP A 589 3.84 17.02 17.56
C ASP A 589 3.94 16.26 16.22
N ALA A 590 4.77 15.21 16.13
CA ALA A 590 5.27 14.66 14.86
C ALA A 590 4.83 13.21 14.51
N MET A 591 3.67 12.73 15.00
CA MET A 591 3.23 11.33 14.82
C MET A 591 1.90 11.09 14.07
N LEU A 592 1.48 11.94 13.13
CA LEU A 592 0.14 11.84 12.52
C LEU A 592 -0.19 10.47 11.88
N ALA A 593 0.78 9.82 11.23
CA ALA A 593 0.57 8.51 10.58
C ALA A 593 0.53 7.32 11.57
N ALA A 594 1.20 7.43 12.72
CA ALA A 594 1.19 6.39 13.75
C ALA A 594 0.03 6.52 14.73
N MET A 595 -0.53 7.72 14.90
CA MET A 595 -1.61 7.98 15.85
C MET A 595 -2.85 7.14 15.53
N THR A 596 -3.32 6.45 16.57
CA THR A 596 -4.49 5.57 16.49
C THR A 596 -5.60 6.05 17.43
N CYS A 597 -6.76 5.40 17.38
CA CYS A 597 -7.81 5.65 18.35
C CYS A 597 -7.42 5.29 19.79
N HIS A 598 -6.47 4.37 20.01
CA HIS A 598 -5.90 4.14 21.34
C HIS A 598 -5.21 5.42 21.84
N SER A 599 -4.32 5.98 21.01
CA SER A 599 -3.62 7.24 21.30
C SER A 599 -4.61 8.37 21.60
N TRP A 600 -5.69 8.48 20.83
CA TRP A 600 -6.74 9.48 21.05
C TRP A 600 -7.36 9.41 22.45
N HIS A 601 -7.64 8.21 22.96
CA HIS A 601 -8.23 8.04 24.29
C HIS A 601 -7.30 8.43 25.42
N GLU A 602 -6.00 8.24 25.24
CA GLU A 602 -4.98 8.55 26.24
C GLU A 602 -4.54 10.02 26.21
N MET A 603 -4.72 10.72 25.09
CA MET A 603 -4.47 12.16 24.97
C MET A 603 -5.38 13.01 25.88
N THR A 604 -4.79 14.00 26.53
CA THR A 604 -5.51 15.11 27.15
C THR A 604 -6.16 16.01 26.08
N THR A 605 -7.12 16.85 26.46
CA THR A 605 -7.77 17.81 25.54
C THR A 605 -6.76 18.70 24.81
N GLY A 606 -5.76 19.24 25.52
CA GLY A 606 -4.74 20.10 24.90
C GLY A 606 -3.88 19.38 23.87
N GLN A 607 -3.55 18.10 24.12
CA GLN A 607 -2.82 17.26 23.17
C GLN A 607 -3.67 16.92 21.94
N ARG A 608 -4.97 16.67 22.13
CA ARG A 608 -5.91 16.47 21.01
C ARG A 608 -6.02 17.72 20.14
N ASP A 609 -6.14 18.90 20.74
CA ASP A 609 -6.23 20.17 20.01
C ASP A 609 -4.96 20.45 19.20
N HIS A 610 -3.79 20.16 19.79
CA HIS A 610 -2.52 20.28 19.09
C HIS A 610 -2.40 19.30 17.91
N MET A 611 -2.71 18.02 18.13
CA MET A 611 -2.70 17.00 17.07
C MET A 611 -3.67 17.35 15.93
N LEU A 612 -4.86 17.86 16.25
CA LEU A 612 -5.83 18.31 15.24
C LEU A 612 -5.34 19.52 14.45
N ALA A 613 -4.61 20.44 15.09
CA ALA A 613 -3.97 21.54 14.38
C ALA A 613 -2.92 21.03 13.38
N ASN A 614 -2.09 20.07 13.78
CA ASN A 614 -1.10 19.46 12.88
C ASN A 614 -1.76 18.64 11.76
N MET A 615 -2.83 17.91 12.07
CA MET A 615 -3.63 17.19 11.08
C MET A 615 -4.22 18.16 10.05
N ALA A 616 -4.73 19.31 10.49
CA ALA A 616 -5.25 20.34 9.60
C ALA A 616 -4.14 20.99 8.76
N VAL A 617 -2.92 21.15 9.28
CA VAL A 617 -1.76 21.62 8.48
C VAL A 617 -1.35 20.59 7.43
N PHE A 618 -1.30 19.31 7.80
CA PHE A 618 -0.92 18.23 6.90
C PHE A 618 -1.99 18.01 5.82
N MET A 619 -3.25 17.83 6.21
CA MET A 619 -4.36 17.62 5.28
C MET A 619 -4.70 18.88 4.49
N GLY A 620 -4.54 20.06 5.10
CA GLY A 620 -4.71 21.38 4.48
C GLY A 620 -3.44 21.99 3.91
N GLY A 621 -2.39 21.19 3.72
CA GLY A 621 -1.15 21.60 3.09
C GLY A 621 -1.37 22.02 1.63
N GLN A 622 -0.36 22.62 1.01
CA GLN A 622 -0.52 23.10 -0.36
C GLN A 622 -0.65 21.93 -1.34
N ILE A 623 -1.70 21.95 -2.17
CA ILE A 623 -1.98 20.94 -3.19
C ILE A 623 -1.97 21.54 -4.58
N ASP A 624 -1.17 21.00 -5.50
CA ASP A 624 -1.07 21.31 -6.94
C ASP A 624 -1.13 22.77 -7.44
N HIS A 625 -1.34 23.83 -6.66
CA HIS A 625 -1.25 25.25 -7.06
C HIS A 625 -0.89 26.16 -5.86
N PRO A 626 -0.25 27.32 -6.09
CA PRO A 626 0.01 28.30 -5.02
C PRO A 626 -1.29 28.79 -4.40
N GLY A 627 -1.45 28.58 -3.09
CA GLY A 627 -2.65 28.96 -2.32
C GLY A 627 -3.70 27.86 -2.17
N ALA A 628 -3.67 26.82 -3.01
CA ALA A 628 -4.60 25.68 -2.93
C ALA A 628 -4.25 24.78 -1.78
N ARG A 629 -5.24 24.39 -1.00
CA ARG A 629 -5.09 23.59 0.20
C ARG A 629 -5.97 22.35 0.12
N GLY A 630 -5.59 21.26 0.77
CA GLY A 630 -6.52 20.14 0.95
C GLY A 630 -7.64 20.50 1.93
N THR A 631 -8.74 19.75 1.85
CA THR A 631 -9.89 19.97 2.72
C THR A 631 -9.56 19.61 4.16
N THR A 632 -10.06 20.42 5.09
CA THR A 632 -9.88 20.20 6.53
C THR A 632 -11.22 20.28 7.25
N LEU A 633 -11.28 19.63 8.40
CA LEU A 633 -12.37 19.73 9.36
C LEU A 633 -12.06 20.82 10.38
N THR A 634 -13.08 21.53 10.84
CA THR A 634 -12.95 22.37 12.04
C THR A 634 -12.61 21.50 13.25
N ASN A 635 -11.86 22.02 14.23
CA ASN A 635 -11.49 21.24 15.42
C ASN A 635 -12.70 20.61 16.11
N GLN A 636 -13.82 21.33 16.22
CA GLN A 636 -15.06 20.80 16.79
C GLN A 636 -15.58 19.59 16.01
N LYS A 637 -15.59 19.68 14.67
CA LYS A 637 -16.05 18.59 13.81
C LYS A 637 -15.10 17.41 13.85
N ALA A 638 -13.80 17.65 13.78
CA ALA A 638 -12.76 16.63 13.86
C ALA A 638 -12.84 15.87 15.20
N THR A 639 -12.91 16.59 16.33
CA THR A 639 -13.10 15.99 17.66
C THR A 639 -14.37 15.13 17.72
N SER A 640 -15.47 15.60 17.15
CA SER A 640 -16.72 14.82 17.11
C SER A 640 -16.57 13.53 16.30
N VAL A 641 -15.98 13.61 15.10
CA VAL A 641 -15.73 12.46 14.23
C VAL A 641 -14.84 11.44 14.93
N LEU A 642 -13.71 11.89 15.48
CA LEU A 642 -12.73 11.00 16.13
C LEU A 642 -13.31 10.40 17.41
N ASN A 643 -14.01 11.17 18.25
CA ASN A 643 -14.69 10.61 19.43
C ASN A 643 -15.69 9.51 19.07
N ASN A 644 -16.46 9.71 18.01
CA ASN A 644 -17.44 8.73 17.57
C ASN A 644 -16.74 7.46 17.04
N ALA A 645 -15.79 7.61 16.11
CA ALA A 645 -15.09 6.48 15.50
C ALA A 645 -14.28 5.70 16.53
N CYS A 646 -13.53 6.40 17.38
CA CYS A 646 -12.70 5.80 18.42
C CYS A 646 -13.50 5.23 19.58
N GLY A 647 -14.78 5.57 19.73
CA GLY A 647 -15.66 4.94 20.70
C GLY A 647 -16.03 3.48 20.34
N LEU A 648 -15.74 3.02 19.12
CA LEU A 648 -15.96 1.63 18.72
C LEU A 648 -14.93 0.73 19.43
N SER A 649 -15.39 -0.38 20.03
CA SER A 649 -14.53 -1.23 20.88
C SER A 649 -13.34 -1.87 20.14
N PHE A 650 -13.46 -2.08 18.83
CA PHE A 650 -12.41 -2.64 17.98
C PHE A 650 -11.59 -1.56 17.25
N ALA A 651 -11.98 -0.29 17.34
CA ALA A 651 -11.35 0.78 16.55
C ALA A 651 -10.03 1.26 17.14
N GLY A 652 -9.59 0.75 18.30
CA GLY A 652 -8.32 1.12 18.93
C GLY A 652 -7.14 1.27 17.94
N PRO A 653 -6.94 0.32 17.00
CA PRO A 653 -5.88 0.40 15.99
C PRO A 653 -6.16 1.30 14.77
N PHE A 654 -7.35 1.87 14.62
CA PHE A 654 -7.68 2.71 13.46
C PHE A 654 -6.81 3.96 13.44
N LYS A 655 -6.22 4.24 12.27
CA LYS A 655 -5.38 5.43 12.09
C LYS A 655 -6.21 6.69 12.05
N LEU A 656 -5.88 7.65 12.92
CA LEU A 656 -6.63 8.90 13.06
C LEU A 656 -6.62 9.72 11.77
N TYR A 657 -5.47 9.78 11.08
CA TYR A 657 -5.37 10.54 9.82
C TYR A 657 -6.25 9.96 8.71
N LYS A 658 -6.39 8.63 8.63
CA LYS A 658 -7.28 7.96 7.67
C LYS A 658 -8.74 8.24 7.99
N LEU A 659 -9.12 8.21 9.27
CA LEU A 659 -10.47 8.59 9.72
C LEU A 659 -10.77 10.06 9.43
N TYR A 660 -9.81 10.96 9.69
CA TYR A 660 -9.93 12.38 9.41
C TYR A 660 -10.09 12.64 7.90
N ALA A 661 -9.21 12.06 7.07
CA ALA A 661 -9.21 12.24 5.61
C ALA A 661 -10.55 11.81 5.00
N ARG A 662 -11.06 10.64 5.41
CA ARG A 662 -12.36 10.14 4.96
C ARG A 662 -13.51 11.03 5.41
N ALA A 663 -13.50 11.51 6.64
CA ALA A 663 -14.56 12.39 7.13
C ALA A 663 -14.50 13.79 6.52
N ALA A 664 -13.31 14.31 6.22
CA ALA A 664 -13.10 15.55 5.47
C ALA A 664 -13.64 15.43 4.03
N ALA A 665 -13.53 14.24 3.43
CA ALA A 665 -14.09 13.91 2.13
C ALA A 665 -15.62 13.73 2.12
N PHE A 666 -16.29 13.67 3.28
CA PHE A 666 -17.76 13.52 3.40
C PHE A 666 -18.31 14.36 4.56
N PRO A 667 -18.23 15.70 4.54
CA PRO A 667 -18.76 16.51 5.61
C PRO A 667 -20.28 16.32 5.69
N LEU A 668 -20.78 15.95 6.87
CA LEU A 668 -22.20 16.04 7.21
C LEU A 668 -22.63 17.51 7.08
N GLN A 669 -23.17 17.89 5.93
CA GLN A 669 -24.13 18.98 5.86
C GLN A 669 -25.52 18.39 6.11
N LEU A 670 -25.84 18.19 7.39
CA LEU A 670 -27.23 18.25 7.81
C LEU A 670 -27.40 19.57 8.56
N PRO A 671 -28.52 20.29 8.33
CA PRO A 671 -28.78 21.60 8.92
C PRO A 671 -28.72 21.61 10.45
#